data_AF-A0A7X7LRA2-F1
#
_entry.id   AF-A0A7X7LRA2-F1
#
_cell.length_a   1.000
_cell.length_b   1.000
_cell.length_c   1.000
_cell.angle_alpha   90.00
_cell.angle_beta   90.00
_cell.angle_gamma   90.00
#
_symmetry.space_group_name_H-M   'P 1'
#
loop_
_entity.id
_entity.type
_entity.pdbx_description
1 polymer ?
#
loop_
_entity_poly.entity_id
_entity_poly.type
_entity_poly.pdbx_seq_one_letter_code
_entity_poly.pdbx_strand_id
1 'polypeptide(L)'
;MITAILIGAGARGIGVYGEYGLKHPEAIRFVAVAEPDLERRAYFSYQHQIPIDKQYPTDQEILASPKMADTCFICTQDTLHVAPALKAMELGYDIFLEKPMAVTPEDCLLLGEKAKQWNRKMMIGHVLRYTPFFSQIKAWLDDGKIGKLMTIQHNENVSYWHHAHSYVRGNWHNEKKSAPMLLAKSCHDLDLMIWLSNSKIKQVSSLGKLTHYKESNAPKGSPPFCMDGCPVKDTCLFYAPKVYLKAPIWMKLPVSNQMTDESLLAALKNGPYGRCVYHNDNDVVDHQVTIIEFENEVTVAFTMTAFTEENTRTIKLMGTLGEIRGHLEKSELELIQFGKGVIETKHCDPGETGHGGGDQGIMEAFIGFIETDANRDKADLDASIASHLLAFAAEESRKRKTMVDYANYIDKMTAPIAFHPCREEEYHGAIRLASETFKEAMDREYPLLLGKANQERMFVATKDEEVLSLVSYYPASLHLGDAYLQVGSIGSVCTRKDYQGRRLASALLKMAETKMLSEQISLAIISGEGSLYERFGATRVGHVKGYMMDPSVMKKTDAVIIRDYQEQDLPTIFQLSESEPFRYERTLESMQRLIKGTLIPRMMVDHALEIIEKQGKISAYVVLRLERESEECLIHEFAGNRQSIVAAFPLLLEKHHKSLLLLPARYQDSIHDNLKYIPASMTDQYASFKVVNWPLFIKEIWPLVKKQCPALQSWTVAETTFPTIMLNNMAWAMQDIHQLHRLVFGPKGEAKACPNPDLQRLLEEAFPIDFVWTNNLNYQ
;
A
#
# COMPACT_ATOMS: atom_id res chain seq x y z
N MET A 1 25.20 27.43 -9.76
CA MET A 1 25.30 26.56 -8.57
C MET A 1 23.90 26.28 -8.06
N ILE A 2 23.50 25.03 -8.19
CA ILE A 2 22.19 24.51 -7.78
C ILE A 2 22.24 24.08 -6.31
N THR A 3 21.22 24.41 -5.55
CA THR A 3 21.01 23.83 -4.21
C THR A 3 20.02 22.68 -4.29
N ALA A 4 20.26 21.61 -3.52
CA ALA A 4 19.42 20.42 -3.52
C ALA A 4 19.06 19.93 -2.12
N ILE A 5 17.88 19.34 -1.99
CA ILE A 5 17.56 18.43 -0.87
C ILE A 5 17.68 16.98 -1.35
N LEU A 6 18.11 16.08 -0.46
CA LEU A 6 18.15 14.64 -0.73
C LEU A 6 17.09 13.91 0.10
N ILE A 7 16.25 13.11 -0.54
CA ILE A 7 15.32 12.18 0.10
C ILE A 7 15.75 10.76 -0.24
N GLY A 8 16.24 10.02 0.76
CA GLY A 8 16.85 8.70 0.60
C GLY A 8 18.37 8.75 0.45
N ALA A 9 19.10 8.57 1.56
CA ALA A 9 20.55 8.49 1.60
C ALA A 9 21.02 7.02 1.59
N GLY A 10 20.51 6.26 0.61
CA GLY A 10 20.95 4.89 0.34
C GLY A 10 22.17 4.82 -0.58
N ALA A 11 22.37 3.66 -1.22
CA ALA A 11 23.50 3.43 -2.14
C ALA A 11 23.57 4.47 -3.28
N ARG A 12 22.42 4.84 -3.86
CA ARG A 12 22.33 5.85 -4.93
C ARG A 12 22.45 7.28 -4.38
N GLY A 13 21.72 7.60 -3.32
CA GLY A 13 21.76 8.93 -2.70
C GLY A 13 23.14 9.32 -2.20
N ILE A 14 23.81 8.46 -1.42
CA ILE A 14 25.17 8.70 -0.92
C ILE A 14 26.20 8.47 -2.02
N GLY A 15 26.25 7.25 -2.57
CA GLY A 15 27.39 6.77 -3.37
C GLY A 15 27.38 7.20 -4.82
N VAL A 16 26.39 8.00 -5.26
CA VAL A 16 26.34 8.51 -6.63
C VAL A 16 26.09 10.01 -6.61
N TYR A 17 24.92 10.43 -6.14
CA TYR A 17 24.52 11.84 -6.22
C TYR A 17 25.22 12.70 -5.17
N GLY A 18 25.29 12.20 -3.93
CA GLY A 18 26.09 12.81 -2.88
C GLY A 18 27.56 12.92 -3.27
N GLU A 19 28.17 11.81 -3.69
CA GLU A 19 29.56 11.80 -4.13
C GLU A 19 29.84 12.79 -5.26
N TYR A 20 28.94 12.89 -6.26
CA TYR A 20 29.05 13.91 -7.31
C TYR A 20 29.05 15.34 -6.73
N GLY A 21 28.14 15.65 -5.80
CA GLY A 21 28.09 16.95 -5.14
C GLY A 21 29.32 17.28 -4.29
N LEU A 22 30.01 16.26 -3.75
CA LEU A 22 31.29 16.46 -3.05
C LEU A 22 32.45 16.73 -4.03
N LYS A 23 32.44 16.09 -5.20
CA LYS A 23 33.44 16.28 -6.27
C LYS A 23 33.25 17.60 -7.03
N HIS A 24 32.00 18.06 -7.16
CA HIS A 24 31.60 19.24 -7.93
C HIS A 24 30.77 20.25 -7.11
N PRO A 25 31.31 20.76 -5.98
CA PRO A 25 30.57 21.68 -5.10
C PRO A 25 30.22 23.02 -5.76
N GLU A 26 30.91 23.40 -6.83
CA GLU A 26 30.59 24.56 -7.67
C GLU A 26 29.32 24.37 -8.51
N ALA A 27 28.98 23.12 -8.82
CA ALA A 27 27.84 22.76 -9.65
C ALA A 27 26.59 22.53 -8.80
N ILE A 28 26.68 21.68 -7.76
CA ILE A 28 25.54 21.30 -6.91
C ILE A 28 25.94 21.15 -5.44
N ARG A 29 25.08 21.61 -4.53
CA ARG A 29 25.25 21.44 -3.08
C ARG A 29 23.98 20.92 -2.41
N PHE A 30 24.10 19.83 -1.66
CA PHE A 30 23.03 19.33 -0.80
C PHE A 30 22.96 20.12 0.51
N VAL A 31 21.79 20.68 0.82
CA VAL A 31 21.58 21.58 1.97
C VAL A 31 20.69 20.98 3.06
N ALA A 32 19.99 19.89 2.76
CA ALA A 32 19.16 19.14 3.69
C ALA A 32 19.04 17.67 3.24
N VAL A 33 18.76 16.78 4.20
CA VAL A 33 18.59 15.35 3.93
C VAL A 33 17.44 14.77 4.73
N ALA A 34 16.66 13.89 4.09
CA ALA A 34 15.71 13.00 4.74
C ALA A 34 16.15 11.54 4.58
N GLU A 35 16.44 10.87 5.70
CA GLU A 35 16.82 9.45 5.73
C GLU A 35 16.43 8.85 7.08
N PRO A 36 15.59 7.79 7.13
CA PRO A 36 15.17 7.18 8.38
C PRO A 36 16.29 6.46 9.13
N ASP A 37 17.27 5.89 8.41
CA ASP A 37 18.44 5.27 9.03
C ASP A 37 19.38 6.36 9.61
N LEU A 38 19.55 6.35 10.94
CA LEU A 38 20.34 7.35 11.65
C LEU A 38 21.82 7.34 11.21
N GLU A 39 22.42 6.17 10.96
CA GLU A 39 23.83 6.07 10.57
C GLU A 39 24.04 6.67 9.18
N ARG A 40 23.16 6.35 8.22
CA ARG A 40 23.21 6.90 6.87
C ARG A 40 22.94 8.40 6.85
N ARG A 41 21.93 8.85 7.61
CA ARG A 41 21.62 10.28 7.74
C ARG A 41 22.79 11.05 8.33
N ALA A 42 23.38 10.55 9.41
CA ALA A 42 24.52 11.19 10.07
C ALA A 42 25.75 11.21 9.15
N TYR A 43 26.02 10.10 8.45
CA TYR A 43 27.13 10.02 7.50
C TYR A 43 26.98 11.04 6.36
N PHE A 44 25.83 11.06 5.69
CA PHE A 44 25.57 12.01 4.61
C PHE A 44 25.66 13.45 5.10
N SER A 45 25.06 13.75 6.25
CA SER A 45 25.09 15.09 6.84
C SER A 45 26.49 15.56 7.20
N TYR A 46 27.33 14.66 7.72
CA TYR A 46 28.72 14.95 8.01
C TYR A 46 29.52 15.28 6.74
N GLN A 47 29.40 14.45 5.69
CA GLN A 47 30.11 14.68 4.42
C GLN A 47 29.70 16.00 3.77
N HIS A 48 28.40 16.29 3.74
CA HIS A 48 27.83 17.47 3.08
C HIS A 48 27.73 18.72 3.97
N GLN A 49 28.17 18.64 5.22
CA GLN A 49 28.11 19.73 6.20
C GLN A 49 26.67 20.27 6.39
N ILE A 50 25.70 19.36 6.54
CA ILE A 50 24.28 19.69 6.71
C ILE A 50 23.99 20.01 8.19
N PRO A 51 23.46 21.21 8.50
CA PRO A 51 23.09 21.60 9.88
C PRO A 51 22.06 20.67 10.52
N ILE A 52 22.10 20.52 11.84
CA ILE A 52 21.22 19.59 12.57
C ILE A 52 19.72 19.87 12.36
N ASP A 53 19.34 21.14 12.20
CA ASP A 53 17.97 21.60 11.91
C ASP A 53 17.55 21.38 10.45
N LYS A 54 18.43 20.79 9.63
CA LYS A 54 18.19 20.40 8.22
C LYS A 54 18.35 18.90 7.99
N GLN A 55 18.38 18.11 9.06
CA GLN A 55 18.44 16.66 9.03
C GLN A 55 17.10 16.08 9.49
N TYR A 56 16.43 15.36 8.61
CA TYR A 56 15.08 14.85 8.85
C TYR A 56 15.08 13.32 8.80
N PRO A 57 14.32 12.65 9.68
CA PRO A 57 14.13 11.21 9.62
C PRO A 57 13.17 10.75 8.52
N THR A 58 12.32 11.63 8.00
CA THR A 58 11.32 11.26 7.00
C THR A 58 11.21 12.30 5.89
N ASP A 59 10.75 11.84 4.72
CA ASP A 59 10.38 12.68 3.59
C ASP A 59 9.23 13.64 3.92
N GLN A 60 8.29 13.19 4.75
CA GLN A 60 7.17 14.00 5.25
C GLN A 60 7.66 15.20 6.06
N GLU A 61 8.65 15.03 6.93
CA GLU A 61 9.18 16.12 7.77
C GLU A 61 9.97 17.15 6.96
N ILE A 62 10.83 16.73 6.04
CA ILE A 62 11.57 17.67 5.18
C ILE A 62 10.62 18.45 4.26
N LEU A 63 9.55 17.81 3.75
CA LEU A 63 8.55 18.43 2.88
C LEU A 63 7.40 19.13 3.62
N ALA A 64 7.35 19.06 4.95
CA ALA A 64 6.49 19.92 5.77
C ALA A 64 7.09 21.34 5.93
N SER A 65 8.40 21.47 5.72
CA SER A 65 9.10 22.75 5.76
C SER A 65 8.89 23.54 4.47
N PRO A 66 8.96 24.90 4.51
CA PRO A 66 9.00 25.71 3.30
C PRO A 66 10.13 25.29 2.36
N LYS A 67 9.95 25.53 1.05
CA LYS A 67 10.98 25.26 0.03
C LYS A 67 12.32 25.88 0.45
N MET A 68 13.38 25.08 0.47
CA MET A 68 14.71 25.50 0.97
C MET A 68 15.86 25.25 -0.02
N ALA A 69 15.58 24.68 -1.18
CA ALA A 69 16.57 24.41 -2.23
C ALA A 69 15.90 24.49 -3.61
N ASP A 70 16.69 24.49 -4.69
CA ASP A 70 16.18 24.56 -6.06
C ASP A 70 15.58 23.24 -6.52
N THR A 71 16.27 22.14 -6.23
CA THR A 71 15.93 20.78 -6.68
C THR A 71 15.72 19.79 -5.53
N CYS A 72 14.91 18.77 -5.77
CA CYS A 72 14.73 17.64 -4.87
C CYS A 72 15.19 16.34 -5.54
N PHE A 73 16.16 15.66 -4.94
CA PHE A 73 16.61 14.34 -5.35
C PHE A 73 15.85 13.29 -4.55
N ILE A 74 15.14 12.41 -5.24
CA ILE A 74 14.37 11.33 -4.63
C ILE A 74 15.02 10.01 -5.03
N CYS A 75 15.65 9.37 -4.04
CA CYS A 75 16.47 8.18 -4.17
C CYS A 75 16.01 7.08 -3.18
N THR A 76 14.70 7.05 -2.89
CA THR A 76 14.07 6.07 -2.01
C THR A 76 13.80 4.76 -2.75
N GLN A 77 13.12 3.81 -2.11
CA GLN A 77 12.63 2.61 -2.78
C GLN A 77 11.47 2.96 -3.74
N ASP A 78 11.30 2.16 -4.80
CA ASP A 78 10.37 2.35 -5.93
C ASP A 78 8.94 2.75 -5.51
N THR A 79 8.39 2.09 -4.49
CA THR A 79 7.02 2.31 -4.01
C THR A 79 6.84 3.63 -3.26
N LEU A 80 7.95 4.27 -2.86
CA LEU A 80 7.99 5.51 -2.09
C LEU A 80 8.25 6.73 -2.97
N HIS A 81 8.41 6.59 -4.28
CA HIS A 81 8.72 7.71 -5.18
C HIS A 81 7.61 8.75 -5.31
N VAL A 82 6.37 8.29 -5.46
CA VAL A 82 5.26 9.12 -5.97
C VAL A 82 4.87 10.23 -5.00
N ALA A 83 4.66 9.89 -3.73
CA ALA A 83 4.21 10.85 -2.72
C ALA A 83 5.19 12.03 -2.50
N PRO A 84 6.49 11.80 -2.22
CA PRO A 84 7.44 12.89 -2.08
C PRO A 84 7.66 13.65 -3.40
N ALA A 85 7.61 13.00 -4.56
CA ALA A 85 7.74 13.70 -5.84
C ALA A 85 6.60 14.70 -6.08
N LEU A 86 5.36 14.27 -5.85
CA LEU A 86 4.19 15.15 -5.95
C LEU A 86 4.30 16.32 -4.97
N LYS A 87 4.65 16.04 -3.71
CA LYS A 87 4.72 17.08 -2.69
C LYS A 87 5.87 18.06 -2.95
N ALA A 88 7.02 17.58 -3.39
CA ALA A 88 8.15 18.43 -3.75
C ALA A 88 7.81 19.33 -4.96
N MET A 89 7.16 18.79 -5.99
CA MET A 89 6.72 19.61 -7.13
C MET A 89 5.68 20.66 -6.74
N GLU A 90 4.73 20.32 -5.87
CA GLU A 90 3.76 21.28 -5.31
C GLU A 90 4.44 22.44 -4.58
N LEU A 91 5.51 22.16 -3.83
CA LEU A 91 6.32 23.19 -3.16
C LEU A 91 7.22 23.99 -4.11
N GLY A 92 7.28 23.61 -5.39
CA GLY A 92 8.04 24.30 -6.42
C GLY A 92 9.44 23.75 -6.68
N TYR A 93 9.81 22.58 -6.16
CA TYR A 93 11.09 21.93 -6.49
C TYR A 93 11.09 21.36 -7.91
N ASP A 94 12.21 21.50 -8.62
CA ASP A 94 12.48 20.66 -9.79
C ASP A 94 13.05 19.31 -9.32
N ILE A 95 12.76 18.23 -10.04
CA ILE A 95 12.90 16.86 -9.52
C ILE A 95 13.96 16.09 -10.30
N PHE A 96 14.86 15.47 -9.55
CA PHE A 96 15.59 14.29 -10.01
C PHE A 96 14.99 13.06 -9.32
N LEU A 97 14.45 12.12 -10.08
CA LEU A 97 13.79 10.93 -9.55
C LEU A 97 14.50 9.66 -10.00
N GLU A 98 14.94 8.84 -9.04
CA GLU A 98 15.45 7.52 -9.34
C GLU A 98 14.43 6.62 -10.05
N LYS A 99 14.93 5.67 -10.82
CA LYS A 99 14.10 4.73 -11.56
C LYS A 99 13.71 3.52 -10.71
N PRO A 100 12.56 2.86 -10.98
CA PRO A 100 11.52 3.29 -11.91
C PRO A 100 10.74 4.51 -11.36
N MET A 101 10.17 5.35 -12.24
CA MET A 101 9.46 6.57 -11.81
C MET A 101 8.28 6.28 -10.87
N ALA A 102 7.59 5.16 -11.10
CA ALA A 102 6.53 4.64 -10.24
C ALA A 102 6.33 3.15 -10.53
N VAL A 103 5.53 2.50 -9.68
CA VAL A 103 5.23 1.06 -9.76
C VAL A 103 3.85 0.75 -10.35
N THR A 104 3.10 1.78 -10.76
CA THR A 104 1.82 1.64 -11.45
C THR A 104 1.76 2.53 -12.70
N PRO A 105 1.06 2.11 -13.77
CA PRO A 105 0.83 2.94 -14.95
C PRO A 105 0.21 4.30 -14.61
N GLU A 106 -0.75 4.32 -13.69
CA GLU A 106 -1.50 5.51 -13.30
C GLU A 106 -0.61 6.51 -12.58
N ASP A 107 0.27 6.05 -11.69
CA ASP A 107 1.20 6.95 -10.99
C ASP A 107 2.26 7.51 -11.94
N CYS A 108 2.67 6.75 -12.97
CA CYS A 108 3.55 7.29 -14.04
C CYS A 108 2.87 8.46 -14.77
N LEU A 109 1.61 8.27 -15.18
CA LEU A 109 0.82 9.30 -15.85
C LEU A 109 0.56 10.50 -14.95
N LEU A 110 0.22 10.26 -13.68
CA LEU A 110 -0.02 11.30 -12.68
C LEU A 110 1.22 12.18 -12.47
N LEU A 111 2.40 11.59 -12.32
CA LEU A 111 3.65 12.36 -12.18
C LEU A 111 3.90 13.25 -13.40
N GLY A 112 3.69 12.72 -14.61
CA GLY A 112 3.79 13.49 -15.86
C GLY A 112 2.80 14.64 -15.95
N GLU A 113 1.53 14.38 -15.64
CA GLU A 113 0.47 15.40 -15.60
C GLU A 113 0.82 16.51 -14.62
N LYS A 114 1.25 16.15 -13.39
CA LYS A 114 1.54 17.12 -12.33
C LYS A 114 2.81 17.93 -12.60
N ALA A 115 3.84 17.32 -13.17
CA ALA A 115 5.01 18.05 -13.64
C ALA A 115 4.63 19.13 -14.66
N LYS A 116 3.76 18.79 -15.63
CA LYS A 116 3.22 19.74 -16.62
C LYS A 116 2.32 20.81 -15.96
N GLN A 117 1.38 20.40 -15.12
CA GLN A 117 0.43 21.29 -14.45
C GLN A 117 1.12 22.33 -13.56
N TRP A 118 2.13 21.90 -12.81
CA TRP A 118 2.89 22.76 -11.89
C TRP A 118 4.14 23.37 -12.52
N ASN A 119 4.31 23.19 -13.84
CA ASN A 119 5.43 23.71 -14.62
C ASN A 119 6.79 23.40 -13.97
N ARG A 120 7.02 22.15 -13.57
CA ARG A 120 8.25 21.67 -12.93
C ARG A 120 9.09 20.85 -13.90
N LYS A 121 10.41 21.01 -13.84
CA LYS A 121 11.35 20.14 -14.56
C LYS A 121 11.48 18.83 -13.78
N MET A 122 11.40 17.70 -14.47
CA MET A 122 11.53 16.39 -13.88
C MET A 122 12.38 15.49 -14.77
N MET A 123 13.43 14.91 -14.20
CA MET A 123 14.32 13.98 -14.88
C MET A 123 14.31 12.63 -14.17
N ILE A 124 14.08 11.56 -14.94
CA ILE A 124 14.15 10.18 -14.45
C ILE A 124 15.60 9.69 -14.57
N GLY A 125 16.04 8.90 -13.58
CA GLY A 125 17.39 8.35 -13.47
C GLY A 125 17.81 7.35 -14.56
N HIS A 126 17.46 7.55 -15.83
CA HIS A 126 17.84 6.69 -16.96
C HIS A 126 19.30 6.90 -17.41
N VAL A 127 20.25 6.43 -16.59
CA VAL A 127 21.68 6.70 -16.77
C VAL A 127 22.29 6.17 -18.07
N LEU A 128 21.71 5.13 -18.68
CA LEU A 128 22.31 4.48 -19.85
C LEU A 128 22.37 5.35 -21.10
N ARG A 129 21.47 6.33 -21.27
CA ARG A 129 21.52 7.29 -22.40
C ARG A 129 22.80 8.15 -22.37
N TYR A 130 23.41 8.27 -21.19
CA TYR A 130 24.53 9.15 -20.93
C TYR A 130 25.87 8.41 -20.94
N THR A 131 25.88 7.11 -21.16
CA THR A 131 27.14 6.38 -21.33
C THR A 131 27.79 6.75 -22.67
N PRO A 132 29.13 6.81 -22.74
CA PRO A 132 29.84 6.96 -24.02
C PRO A 132 29.45 5.84 -25.01
N PHE A 133 29.24 4.62 -24.51
CA PHE A 133 28.84 3.46 -25.30
C PHE A 133 27.53 3.67 -26.06
N PHE A 134 26.42 3.99 -25.37
CA PHE A 134 25.13 4.16 -26.04
C PHE A 134 25.03 5.49 -26.79
N SER A 135 25.71 6.55 -26.30
CA SER A 135 25.81 7.82 -27.04
C SER A 135 26.49 7.64 -28.39
N GLN A 136 27.52 6.80 -28.47
CA GLN A 136 28.21 6.52 -29.72
C GLN A 136 27.36 5.68 -30.69
N ILE A 137 26.62 4.69 -30.19
CA ILE A 137 25.65 3.95 -31.01
C ILE A 137 24.63 4.93 -31.62
N LYS A 138 24.06 5.81 -30.78
CA LYS A 138 23.10 6.82 -31.23
C LYS A 138 23.69 7.75 -32.28
N ALA A 139 24.92 8.23 -32.06
CA ALA A 139 25.60 9.09 -33.04
C ALA A 139 25.77 8.40 -34.41
N TRP A 140 26.16 7.13 -34.46
CA TRP A 140 26.26 6.40 -35.72
C TRP A 140 24.91 6.16 -36.41
N LEU A 141 23.83 5.99 -35.63
CA LEU A 141 22.47 5.90 -36.18
C LEU A 141 22.03 7.24 -36.78
N ASP A 142 22.24 8.34 -36.05
CA ASP A 142 21.85 9.68 -36.49
C ASP A 142 22.66 10.15 -37.72
N ASP A 143 23.92 9.74 -37.81
CA ASP A 143 24.79 9.91 -38.99
C ASP A 143 24.39 9.01 -40.19
N GLY A 144 23.42 8.11 -40.03
CA GLY A 144 22.96 7.20 -41.07
C GLY A 144 24.00 6.15 -41.48
N LYS A 145 24.97 5.82 -40.61
CA LYS A 145 26.10 4.93 -40.95
C LYS A 145 25.69 3.51 -41.37
N ILE A 146 24.51 3.05 -40.96
CA ILE A 146 23.96 1.74 -41.31
C ILE A 146 22.69 1.83 -42.18
N GLY A 147 22.38 3.00 -42.74
CA GLY A 147 21.13 3.23 -43.48
C GLY A 147 19.90 3.30 -42.57
N LYS A 148 18.74 2.82 -43.04
CA LYS A 148 17.52 2.75 -42.22
C LYS A 148 17.69 1.62 -41.20
N LEU A 149 17.56 1.91 -39.91
CA LEU A 149 17.51 0.89 -38.86
C LEU A 149 16.28 0.00 -39.07
N MET A 150 16.46 -1.32 -39.01
CA MET A 150 15.38 -2.30 -39.22
C MET A 150 15.13 -3.15 -37.97
N THR A 151 16.19 -3.58 -37.29
CA THR A 151 16.06 -4.47 -36.14
C THR A 151 17.07 -4.14 -35.05
N ILE A 152 16.63 -4.21 -33.79
CA ILE A 152 17.49 -4.22 -32.60
C ILE A 152 17.38 -5.57 -31.91
N GLN A 153 18.51 -6.23 -31.67
CA GLN A 153 18.62 -7.35 -30.74
C GLN A 153 19.36 -6.85 -29.51
N HIS A 154 18.74 -6.95 -28.34
CA HIS A 154 19.31 -6.47 -27.08
C HIS A 154 19.18 -7.54 -26.00
N ASN A 155 20.24 -7.77 -25.23
CA ASN A 155 20.21 -8.68 -24.10
C ASN A 155 20.68 -7.95 -22.84
N GLU A 156 19.85 -8.00 -21.80
CA GLU A 156 20.28 -7.75 -20.42
C GLU A 156 20.62 -9.08 -19.76
N ASN A 157 21.91 -9.30 -19.58
CA ASN A 157 22.46 -10.45 -18.88
C ASN A 157 22.62 -10.01 -17.42
N VAL A 158 21.65 -10.35 -16.57
CA VAL A 158 21.64 -9.88 -15.18
C VAL A 158 22.76 -10.52 -14.36
N SER A 159 23.23 -11.70 -14.77
CA SER A 159 24.02 -12.67 -14.03
C SER A 159 23.28 -13.42 -12.92
N TYR A 160 23.68 -14.67 -12.69
CA TYR A 160 23.01 -15.55 -11.74
C TYR A 160 23.13 -15.06 -10.30
N TRP A 161 24.28 -14.44 -9.95
CA TRP A 161 24.57 -13.97 -8.60
C TRP A 161 23.87 -12.64 -8.29
N HIS A 162 23.80 -11.73 -9.27
CA HIS A 162 23.09 -10.47 -9.12
C HIS A 162 21.58 -10.72 -9.09
N HIS A 163 21.07 -11.64 -9.93
CA HIS A 163 19.66 -12.01 -9.90
C HIS A 163 19.27 -12.57 -8.53
N ALA A 164 20.06 -13.53 -8.01
CA ALA A 164 19.87 -14.08 -6.67
C ALA A 164 19.94 -13.03 -5.55
N HIS A 165 20.81 -12.02 -5.70
CA HIS A 165 20.93 -10.93 -4.74
C HIS A 165 19.71 -10.00 -4.76
N SER A 166 19.37 -9.41 -5.90
CA SER A 166 18.43 -8.30 -5.98
C SER A 166 16.97 -8.74 -6.12
N TYR A 167 16.71 -9.83 -6.85
CA TYR A 167 15.37 -10.26 -7.30
C TYR A 167 14.93 -11.60 -6.70
N VAL A 168 15.75 -12.19 -5.84
CA VAL A 168 15.35 -13.35 -5.03
C VAL A 168 15.44 -13.03 -3.55
N ARG A 169 16.59 -12.53 -3.08
CA ARG A 169 16.78 -12.17 -1.67
C ARG A 169 16.46 -10.72 -1.34
N GLY A 170 16.69 -9.83 -2.30
CA GLY A 170 16.68 -8.38 -2.12
C GLY A 170 15.32 -7.74 -2.32
N ASN A 171 15.31 -6.41 -2.37
CA ASN A 171 14.08 -5.61 -2.28
C ASN A 171 13.09 -5.81 -3.44
N TRP A 172 13.53 -6.34 -4.58
CA TRP A 172 12.73 -6.49 -5.80
C TRP A 172 12.26 -7.92 -6.06
N HIS A 173 12.29 -8.78 -5.04
CA HIS A 173 11.88 -10.19 -5.19
C HIS A 173 10.37 -10.37 -5.39
N ASN A 174 9.57 -9.41 -4.95
CA ASN A 174 8.11 -9.51 -4.97
C ASN A 174 7.46 -8.34 -5.72
N GLU A 175 6.69 -8.66 -6.75
CA GLU A 175 6.01 -7.68 -7.62
C GLU A 175 5.04 -6.80 -6.83
N LYS A 176 4.28 -7.37 -5.88
CA LYS A 176 3.30 -6.61 -5.09
C LYS A 176 3.95 -5.62 -4.12
N LYS A 177 5.16 -5.93 -3.64
CA LYS A 177 5.92 -5.09 -2.72
C LYS A 177 6.86 -4.11 -3.45
N SER A 178 7.09 -4.31 -4.75
CA SER A 178 8.02 -3.53 -5.57
C SER A 178 7.47 -3.31 -6.98
N ALA A 179 8.02 -3.98 -8.00
CA ALA A 179 7.71 -3.83 -9.41
C ALA A 179 7.90 -5.14 -10.18
N PRO A 180 7.27 -5.31 -11.36
CA PRO A 180 7.59 -6.40 -12.27
C PRO A 180 9.05 -6.38 -12.71
N MET A 181 9.60 -7.54 -13.06
CA MET A 181 11.04 -7.70 -13.33
C MET A 181 11.57 -6.72 -14.40
N LEU A 182 10.87 -6.57 -15.53
CA LEU A 182 11.31 -5.64 -16.57
C LEU A 182 11.32 -4.19 -16.10
N LEU A 183 10.39 -3.80 -15.23
CA LEU A 183 10.33 -2.44 -14.69
C LEU A 183 11.45 -2.20 -13.67
N ALA A 184 11.65 -3.14 -12.75
CA ALA A 184 12.65 -3.03 -11.69
C ALA A 184 14.09 -3.02 -12.24
N LYS A 185 14.39 -3.95 -13.17
CA LYS A 185 15.74 -4.16 -13.68
C LYS A 185 16.01 -3.48 -15.02
N SER A 186 15.03 -3.49 -15.92
CA SER A 186 15.22 -3.22 -17.35
C SER A 186 14.41 -2.05 -17.88
N CYS A 187 13.93 -1.16 -17.02
CA CYS A 187 13.30 0.09 -17.47
C CYS A 187 14.28 0.96 -18.27
N HIS A 188 15.58 0.94 -17.95
CA HIS A 188 16.61 1.56 -18.78
C HIS A 188 16.73 0.93 -20.17
N ASP A 189 16.57 -0.39 -20.26
CA ASP A 189 16.71 -1.10 -21.52
C ASP A 189 15.54 -0.77 -22.45
N LEU A 190 14.32 -0.76 -21.91
CA LEU A 190 13.12 -0.35 -22.65
C LEU A 190 13.19 1.13 -23.08
N ASP A 191 13.70 1.99 -22.19
CA ASP A 191 13.99 3.39 -22.49
C ASP A 191 14.99 3.55 -23.65
N LEU A 192 16.08 2.79 -23.65
CA LEU A 192 17.04 2.76 -24.76
C LEU A 192 16.38 2.30 -26.08
N MET A 193 15.48 1.31 -26.04
CA MET A 193 14.82 0.82 -27.27
C MET A 193 13.98 1.93 -27.91
N ILE A 194 13.29 2.74 -27.11
CA ILE A 194 12.53 3.90 -27.60
C ILE A 194 13.49 4.96 -28.15
N TRP A 195 14.56 5.27 -27.42
CA TRP A 195 15.51 6.31 -27.82
C TRP A 195 16.28 5.97 -29.10
N LEU A 196 16.71 4.72 -29.25
CA LEU A 196 17.46 4.24 -30.43
C LEU A 196 16.56 4.04 -31.65
N SER A 197 15.32 3.57 -31.46
CA SER A 197 14.36 3.43 -32.57
C SER A 197 13.84 4.77 -33.09
N ASN A 198 13.87 5.81 -32.26
CA ASN A 198 13.38 7.15 -32.55
C ASN A 198 11.96 7.15 -33.11
N SER A 199 11.08 6.34 -32.51
CA SER A 199 9.70 6.14 -32.97
C SER A 199 8.78 5.81 -31.81
N LYS A 200 7.47 6.01 -32.02
CA LYS A 200 6.43 5.53 -31.12
C LYS A 200 6.29 4.01 -31.22
N ILE A 201 5.88 3.41 -30.10
CA ILE A 201 5.60 1.99 -29.98
C ILE A 201 4.25 1.70 -30.63
N LYS A 202 4.21 0.66 -31.47
CA LYS A 202 2.97 0.17 -32.09
C LYS A 202 2.38 -0.97 -31.28
N GLN A 203 3.16 -2.00 -30.98
CA GLN A 203 2.69 -3.18 -30.26
C GLN A 203 3.82 -3.94 -29.56
N VAL A 204 3.45 -4.75 -28.57
CA VAL A 204 4.38 -5.56 -27.77
C VAL A 204 3.84 -6.96 -27.51
N SER A 205 4.75 -7.94 -27.53
CA SER A 205 4.49 -9.32 -27.12
C SER A 205 5.59 -9.79 -26.18
N SER A 206 5.24 -10.44 -25.07
CA SER A 206 6.23 -10.85 -24.06
C SER A 206 5.95 -12.24 -23.50
N LEU A 207 7.02 -13.00 -23.23
CA LEU A 207 6.98 -14.35 -22.66
C LEU A 207 8.07 -14.51 -21.62
N GLY A 208 7.73 -15.10 -20.48
CA GLY A 208 8.68 -15.31 -19.38
C GLY A 208 8.03 -15.90 -18.14
N LYS A 209 8.82 -16.54 -17.28
CA LYS A 209 8.32 -17.21 -16.08
C LYS A 209 9.40 -17.27 -15.01
N LEU A 210 8.99 -17.35 -13.73
CA LEU A 210 9.83 -17.84 -12.66
C LEU A 210 9.94 -19.37 -12.74
N THR A 211 11.11 -19.89 -13.11
CA THR A 211 11.29 -21.32 -13.38
C THR A 211 12.34 -21.98 -12.49
N HIS A 212 13.42 -21.28 -12.11
CA HIS A 212 14.54 -21.84 -11.38
C HIS A 212 14.50 -21.52 -9.87
N TYR A 213 14.32 -20.25 -9.50
CA TYR A 213 14.38 -19.81 -8.09
C TYR A 213 13.05 -20.06 -7.36
N LYS A 214 12.71 -21.35 -7.19
CA LYS A 214 11.51 -21.82 -6.48
C LYS A 214 11.77 -23.13 -5.75
N GLU A 215 10.93 -23.43 -4.76
CA GLU A 215 11.10 -24.56 -3.86
C GLU A 215 11.23 -25.91 -4.56
N SER A 216 10.53 -26.12 -5.68
CA SER A 216 10.61 -27.38 -6.44
C SER A 216 12.00 -27.70 -7.00
N ASN A 217 12.91 -26.70 -7.05
CA ASN A 217 14.29 -26.87 -7.48
C ASN A 217 15.28 -26.83 -6.30
N ALA A 218 14.78 -26.76 -5.06
CA ALA A 218 15.62 -26.72 -3.88
C ALA A 218 16.46 -28.00 -3.74
N PRO A 219 17.76 -27.89 -3.41
CA PRO A 219 18.56 -29.06 -3.07
C PRO A 219 17.93 -29.84 -1.92
N LYS A 220 17.96 -31.18 -2.00
CA LYS A 220 17.38 -32.05 -0.99
C LYS A 220 17.97 -31.75 0.40
N GLY A 221 17.10 -31.48 1.37
CA GLY A 221 17.50 -31.16 2.75
C GLY A 221 18.04 -29.74 2.94
N SER A 222 17.95 -28.86 1.94
CA SER A 222 18.32 -27.45 2.12
C SER A 222 17.34 -26.76 3.09
N PRO A 223 17.84 -26.07 4.13
CA PRO A 223 17.01 -25.34 5.09
C PRO A 223 16.54 -23.99 4.51
N PRO A 224 15.51 -23.35 5.12
CA PRO A 224 15.04 -22.03 4.73
C PRO A 224 16.11 -20.94 4.78
N PHE A 225 17.03 -20.97 5.76
CA PHE A 225 18.19 -20.07 5.84
C PHE A 225 19.48 -20.83 5.58
N CYS A 226 20.38 -20.25 4.78
CA CYS A 226 21.62 -20.93 4.39
C CYS A 226 22.44 -21.41 5.60
N MET A 227 22.50 -20.63 6.67
CA MET A 227 23.34 -20.89 7.84
C MET A 227 22.78 -21.95 8.80
N ASP A 228 21.58 -22.47 8.55
CA ASP A 228 20.91 -23.47 9.40
C ASP A 228 21.34 -24.91 9.07
N GLY A 229 22.66 -25.13 9.00
CA GLY A 229 23.21 -26.47 8.76
C GLY A 229 22.98 -27.01 7.35
N CYS A 230 22.95 -26.14 6.33
CA CYS A 230 22.69 -26.55 4.95
C CYS A 230 23.66 -27.65 4.45
N PRO A 231 23.14 -28.83 4.03
CA PRO A 231 23.98 -29.99 3.69
C PRO A 231 24.76 -29.82 2.39
N VAL A 232 24.40 -28.84 1.56
CA VAL A 232 25.04 -28.56 0.28
C VAL A 232 25.85 -27.25 0.30
N LYS A 233 26.17 -26.70 1.47
CA LYS A 233 26.84 -25.40 1.62
C LYS A 233 28.15 -25.28 0.82
N ASP A 234 28.91 -26.38 0.73
CA ASP A 234 30.24 -26.38 0.12
C ASP A 234 30.19 -26.38 -1.42
N THR A 235 29.13 -26.96 -2.00
CA THR A 235 28.92 -27.05 -3.46
C THR A 235 27.90 -26.06 -4.00
N CYS A 236 27.05 -25.48 -3.15
CA CYS A 236 26.02 -24.54 -3.59
C CYS A 236 26.64 -23.22 -4.08
N LEU A 237 26.29 -22.82 -5.30
CA LEU A 237 26.67 -21.52 -5.89
C LEU A 237 26.10 -20.34 -5.11
N PHE A 238 24.97 -20.53 -4.42
CA PHE A 238 24.20 -19.47 -3.78
C PHE A 238 24.34 -19.41 -2.25
N TYR A 239 25.23 -20.21 -1.65
CA TYR A 239 25.40 -20.21 -0.19
C TYR A 239 25.74 -18.79 0.31
N ALA A 240 24.86 -18.19 1.11
CA ALA A 240 24.87 -16.75 1.34
C ALA A 240 26.22 -16.21 1.88
N PRO A 241 26.85 -16.80 2.91
CA PRO A 241 28.18 -16.35 3.35
C PRO A 241 29.24 -16.37 2.25
N LYS A 242 29.23 -17.37 1.37
CA LYS A 242 30.20 -17.47 0.25
C LYS A 242 30.02 -16.33 -0.75
N VAL A 243 28.78 -15.91 -0.99
CA VAL A 243 28.45 -14.81 -1.90
C VAL A 243 28.84 -13.47 -1.26
N TYR A 244 28.34 -13.19 -0.06
CA TYR A 244 28.38 -11.82 0.49
C TYR A 244 29.71 -11.42 1.11
N LEU A 245 30.49 -12.32 1.70
CA LEU A 245 31.78 -11.97 2.31
C LEU A 245 32.78 -11.45 1.25
N LYS A 246 32.68 -11.94 0.02
CA LYS A 246 33.53 -11.55 -1.11
C LYS A 246 32.84 -10.61 -2.10
N ALA A 247 31.63 -10.15 -1.79
CA ALA A 247 30.85 -9.31 -2.69
C ALA A 247 31.41 -7.87 -2.75
N PRO A 248 31.16 -7.14 -3.85
CA PRO A 248 31.45 -5.71 -3.94
C PRO A 248 30.60 -4.91 -2.93
N ILE A 249 31.05 -3.68 -2.63
CA ILE A 249 30.44 -2.78 -1.64
C ILE A 249 28.93 -2.60 -1.87
N TRP A 250 28.50 -2.39 -3.12
CA TRP A 250 27.09 -2.16 -3.44
C TRP A 250 26.18 -3.36 -3.11
N MET A 251 26.71 -4.58 -3.06
CA MET A 251 25.98 -5.78 -2.61
C MET A 251 26.04 -5.98 -1.10
N LYS A 252 27.08 -5.48 -0.44
CA LYS A 252 27.26 -5.58 1.02
C LYS A 252 26.42 -4.54 1.77
N LEU A 253 26.34 -3.32 1.25
CA LEU A 253 25.67 -2.19 1.89
C LEU A 253 24.17 -2.46 2.20
N PRO A 254 23.37 -3.10 1.31
CA PRO A 254 22.00 -3.47 1.63
C PRO A 254 21.86 -4.55 2.71
N VAL A 255 22.93 -5.32 2.97
CA VAL A 255 22.96 -6.39 3.97
C VAL A 255 23.34 -5.84 5.35
N SER A 256 24.34 -4.95 5.40
CA SER A 256 24.83 -4.31 6.62
C SER A 256 25.49 -2.97 6.29
N ASN A 257 25.15 -1.91 7.03
CA ASN A 257 25.80 -0.60 6.88
C ASN A 257 27.31 -0.65 7.19
N GLN A 258 27.72 -1.50 8.13
CA GLN A 258 29.12 -1.61 8.58
C GLN A 258 29.98 -2.43 7.61
N MET A 259 29.35 -3.35 6.86
CA MET A 259 29.99 -4.19 5.82
C MET A 259 31.20 -5.02 6.27
N THR A 260 31.46 -5.14 7.58
CA THR A 260 32.45 -6.07 8.14
C THR A 260 31.98 -7.51 8.04
N ASP A 261 32.91 -8.46 8.01
CA ASP A 261 32.58 -9.89 7.95
C ASP A 261 31.66 -10.30 9.12
N GLU A 262 31.90 -9.80 10.32
CA GLU A 262 31.07 -10.06 11.51
C GLU A 262 29.66 -9.50 11.35
N SER A 263 29.53 -8.25 10.90
CA SER A 263 28.23 -7.60 10.72
C SER A 263 27.42 -8.26 9.59
N LEU A 264 28.09 -8.68 8.51
CA LEU A 264 27.49 -9.43 7.41
C LEU A 264 27.00 -10.80 7.88
N LEU A 265 27.85 -11.58 8.57
CA LEU A 265 27.45 -12.89 9.09
C LEU A 265 26.28 -12.80 10.07
N ALA A 266 26.25 -11.77 10.92
CA ALA A 266 25.14 -11.51 11.83
C ALA A 266 23.84 -11.21 11.06
N ALA A 267 23.90 -10.32 10.05
CA ALA A 267 22.76 -9.98 9.22
C ALA A 267 22.25 -11.17 8.39
N LEU A 268 23.15 -12.01 7.86
CA LEU A 268 22.79 -13.21 7.10
C LEU A 268 22.16 -14.32 7.94
N LYS A 269 22.34 -14.30 9.26
CA LYS A 269 21.74 -15.34 10.12
C LYS A 269 20.22 -15.23 10.16
N ASN A 270 19.70 -13.99 10.24
CA ASN A 270 18.27 -13.75 10.47
C ASN A 270 17.62 -12.89 9.37
N GLY A 271 18.41 -12.28 8.49
CA GLY A 271 17.95 -11.32 7.48
C GLY A 271 17.57 -11.95 6.14
N PRO A 272 16.89 -11.20 5.27
CA PRO A 272 16.38 -11.69 3.99
C PRO A 272 17.50 -12.19 3.07
N TYR A 273 18.67 -11.55 3.11
CA TYR A 273 19.85 -11.95 2.35
C TYR A 273 20.48 -13.29 2.80
N GLY A 274 20.11 -13.79 3.98
CA GLY A 274 20.48 -15.09 4.51
C GLY A 274 19.67 -16.27 3.99
N ARG A 275 18.49 -16.02 3.43
CA ARG A 275 17.55 -17.06 3.00
C ARG A 275 18.13 -17.87 1.84
N CYS A 276 17.74 -19.13 1.77
CA CYS A 276 17.99 -19.96 0.60
C CYS A 276 17.25 -19.36 -0.61
N VAL A 277 17.91 -19.29 -1.76
CA VAL A 277 17.32 -18.74 -3.00
C VAL A 277 16.15 -19.57 -3.54
N TYR A 278 15.96 -20.79 -3.03
CA TYR A 278 14.83 -21.66 -3.39
C TYR A 278 13.72 -21.65 -2.34
N HIS A 279 14.00 -21.14 -1.13
CA HIS A 279 13.04 -21.05 -0.02
C HIS A 279 12.71 -19.58 0.26
N ASN A 280 12.22 -18.91 -0.77
CA ASN A 280 11.90 -17.49 -0.77
C ASN A 280 10.47 -17.25 -1.30
N ASP A 281 9.87 -16.10 -0.97
CA ASP A 281 8.56 -15.66 -1.45
C ASP A 281 8.68 -14.79 -2.72
N ASN A 282 9.73 -15.00 -3.51
CA ASN A 282 9.93 -14.30 -4.77
C ASN A 282 8.91 -14.76 -5.82
N ASP A 283 8.38 -13.81 -6.59
CA ASP A 283 7.37 -14.06 -7.63
C ASP A 283 7.72 -13.44 -9.00
N VAL A 284 8.82 -12.68 -9.07
CA VAL A 284 9.31 -12.09 -10.32
C VAL A 284 9.99 -13.14 -11.21
N VAL A 285 9.96 -12.92 -12.53
CA VAL A 285 10.49 -13.85 -13.53
C VAL A 285 12.02 -13.87 -13.57
N ASP A 286 12.61 -15.04 -13.87
CA ASP A 286 14.07 -15.20 -13.97
C ASP A 286 14.60 -15.19 -15.41
N HIS A 287 13.69 -15.27 -16.39
CA HIS A 287 13.97 -15.04 -17.81
C HIS A 287 12.71 -14.52 -18.50
N GLN A 288 12.90 -13.56 -19.41
CA GLN A 288 11.82 -12.96 -20.19
C GLN A 288 12.33 -12.47 -21.54
N VAL A 289 11.58 -12.77 -22.60
CA VAL A 289 11.80 -12.27 -23.96
C VAL A 289 10.63 -11.38 -24.34
N THR A 290 10.93 -10.20 -24.88
CA THR A 290 9.95 -9.20 -25.31
C THR A 290 10.24 -8.80 -26.74
N ILE A 291 9.21 -8.88 -27.59
CA ILE A 291 9.22 -8.42 -28.97
C ILE A 291 8.43 -7.11 -29.04
N ILE A 292 9.03 -6.08 -29.63
CA ILE A 292 8.43 -4.75 -29.76
C ILE A 292 8.44 -4.37 -31.24
N GLU A 293 7.32 -3.83 -31.73
CA GLU A 293 7.24 -3.21 -33.05
C GLU A 293 6.98 -1.71 -32.86
N PHE A 294 7.74 -0.90 -33.60
CA PHE A 294 7.61 0.55 -33.64
C PHE A 294 6.87 0.99 -34.91
N GLU A 295 6.24 2.17 -34.89
CA GLU A 295 5.49 2.72 -36.02
C GLU A 295 6.35 2.91 -37.29
N ASN A 296 7.66 3.15 -37.15
CA ASN A 296 8.60 3.27 -38.26
C ASN A 296 9.11 1.93 -38.83
N GLU A 297 8.46 0.82 -38.47
CA GLU A 297 8.76 -0.56 -38.87
C GLU A 297 10.01 -1.16 -38.22
N VAL A 298 10.65 -0.45 -37.27
CA VAL A 298 11.73 -1.03 -36.47
C VAL A 298 11.16 -2.12 -35.57
N THR A 299 11.83 -3.28 -35.56
CA THR A 299 11.50 -4.41 -34.69
C THR A 299 12.57 -4.60 -33.64
N VAL A 300 12.18 -5.00 -32.44
CA VAL A 300 13.11 -5.27 -31.34
C VAL A 300 12.88 -6.66 -30.79
N ALA A 301 13.96 -7.40 -30.57
CA ALA A 301 13.98 -8.59 -29.73
C ALA A 301 14.84 -8.32 -28.49
N PHE A 302 14.18 -8.18 -27.34
CA PHE A 302 14.82 -7.91 -26.07
C PHE A 302 14.75 -9.13 -25.15
N THR A 303 15.89 -9.59 -24.65
CA THR A 303 15.98 -10.67 -23.67
C THR A 303 16.53 -10.16 -22.34
N MET A 304 15.84 -10.43 -21.25
CA MET A 304 16.37 -10.29 -19.89
C MET A 304 16.49 -11.69 -19.29
N THR A 305 17.66 -12.04 -18.74
CA THR A 305 17.91 -13.37 -18.18
C THR A 305 18.84 -13.35 -16.97
N ALA A 306 18.53 -14.20 -15.99
CA ALA A 306 19.38 -14.51 -14.85
C ALA A 306 20.50 -15.50 -15.20
N PHE A 307 20.39 -16.22 -16.32
CA PHE A 307 21.19 -17.42 -16.59
C PHE A 307 22.48 -17.12 -17.37
N THR A 308 23.30 -16.23 -16.81
CA THR A 308 24.62 -15.86 -17.35
C THR A 308 25.66 -15.72 -16.25
N GLU A 309 26.94 -15.89 -16.63
CA GLU A 309 28.08 -15.59 -15.74
C GLU A 309 28.31 -14.09 -15.66
N GLU A 310 28.39 -13.44 -16.82
CA GLU A 310 28.62 -12.00 -16.95
C GLU A 310 27.35 -11.21 -16.64
N ASN A 311 27.51 -10.11 -15.89
CA ASN A 311 26.50 -9.09 -15.68
C ASN A 311 26.75 -7.97 -16.69
N THR A 312 26.11 -8.02 -17.86
CA THR A 312 26.45 -7.17 -19.01
C THR A 312 25.29 -6.97 -19.97
N ARG A 313 25.43 -5.98 -20.86
CA ARG A 313 24.53 -5.78 -22.00
C ARG A 313 25.24 -6.12 -23.30
N THR A 314 24.54 -6.84 -24.17
CA THR A 314 24.97 -7.04 -25.56
C THR A 314 23.88 -6.53 -26.49
N ILE A 315 24.30 -5.84 -27.55
CA ILE A 315 23.38 -5.22 -28.50
C ILE A 315 23.86 -5.42 -29.93
N LYS A 316 22.91 -5.68 -30.83
CA LYS A 316 23.13 -5.72 -32.27
C LYS A 316 22.05 -4.91 -32.97
N LEU A 317 22.45 -3.91 -33.75
CA LEU A 317 21.57 -3.08 -34.55
C LEU A 317 21.79 -3.41 -36.02
N MET A 318 20.71 -3.67 -36.74
CA MET A 318 20.75 -4.12 -38.13
C MET A 318 20.00 -3.10 -38.99
N GLY A 319 20.69 -2.51 -39.95
CA GLY A 319 20.14 -1.54 -40.88
C GLY A 319 20.23 -1.99 -42.34
N THR A 320 19.74 -1.16 -43.25
CA THR A 320 19.72 -1.49 -44.69
C THR A 320 21.09 -1.47 -45.36
N LEU A 321 22.09 -0.81 -44.77
CA LEU A 321 23.43 -0.63 -45.34
C LEU A 321 24.56 -1.16 -44.44
N GLY A 322 24.24 -1.65 -43.23
CA GLY A 322 25.23 -2.11 -42.28
C GLY A 322 24.65 -2.62 -40.97
N GLU A 323 25.52 -2.93 -40.02
CA GLU A 323 25.16 -3.33 -38.67
C GLU A 323 26.13 -2.76 -37.63
N ILE A 324 25.65 -2.59 -36.40
CA ILE A 324 26.45 -2.24 -35.23
C ILE A 324 26.39 -3.40 -34.25
N ARG A 325 27.54 -3.80 -33.69
CA ARG A 325 27.64 -4.80 -32.61
C ARG A 325 28.26 -4.16 -31.40
N GLY A 326 27.75 -4.48 -30.21
CA GLY A 326 28.24 -3.89 -28.98
C GLY A 326 28.24 -4.84 -27.79
N HIS A 327 29.27 -4.72 -26.97
CA HIS A 327 29.42 -5.42 -25.69
C HIS A 327 29.78 -4.42 -24.58
N LEU A 328 28.82 -4.12 -23.70
CA LEU A 328 28.94 -3.00 -22.77
C LEU A 328 30.08 -3.19 -21.76
N GLU A 329 30.19 -4.36 -21.11
CA GLU A 329 31.22 -4.59 -20.09
C GLU A 329 32.65 -4.55 -20.66
N LYS A 330 32.80 -4.83 -21.96
CA LYS A 330 34.08 -4.73 -22.66
C LYS A 330 34.30 -3.35 -23.27
N SER A 331 33.31 -2.46 -23.17
CA SER A 331 33.26 -1.16 -23.82
C SER A 331 33.51 -1.22 -25.34
N GLU A 332 33.22 -2.35 -25.98
CA GLU A 332 33.55 -2.62 -27.37
C GLU A 332 32.36 -2.36 -28.29
N LEU A 333 32.59 -1.59 -29.36
CA LEU A 333 31.66 -1.34 -30.44
C LEU A 333 32.29 -1.62 -31.80
N GLU A 334 31.56 -2.28 -32.68
CA GLU A 334 31.94 -2.49 -34.07
C GLU A 334 30.86 -1.92 -34.99
N LEU A 335 31.28 -1.05 -35.92
CA LEU A 335 30.46 -0.56 -37.03
C LEU A 335 30.86 -1.32 -38.30
N ILE A 336 29.91 -2.02 -38.90
CA ILE A 336 30.11 -2.84 -40.10
C ILE A 336 29.23 -2.25 -41.21
N GLN A 337 29.80 -2.01 -42.39
CA GLN A 337 29.04 -1.63 -43.59
C GLN A 337 29.07 -2.77 -44.61
N PHE A 338 27.91 -3.07 -45.20
CA PHE A 338 27.80 -4.15 -46.17
C PHE A 338 28.68 -3.89 -47.39
N GLY A 339 29.38 -4.94 -47.85
CA GLY A 339 30.36 -4.86 -48.93
C GLY A 339 31.71 -4.22 -48.55
N LYS A 340 31.84 -3.62 -47.36
CA LYS A 340 33.08 -2.98 -46.90
C LYS A 340 33.71 -3.63 -45.67
N GLY A 341 32.94 -4.43 -44.92
CA GLY A 341 33.40 -5.06 -43.68
C GLY A 341 33.35 -4.12 -42.48
N VAL A 342 34.20 -4.37 -41.48
CA VAL A 342 34.35 -3.50 -40.29
C VAL A 342 34.95 -2.18 -40.72
N ILE A 343 34.19 -1.10 -40.53
CA ILE A 343 34.62 0.27 -40.85
C ILE A 343 35.29 0.91 -39.65
N GLU A 344 34.77 0.65 -38.46
CA GLU A 344 35.24 1.29 -37.24
C GLU A 344 35.04 0.34 -36.06
N THR A 345 36.07 0.24 -35.21
CA THR A 345 35.98 -0.39 -33.89
C THR A 345 36.29 0.69 -32.87
N LYS A 346 35.40 0.87 -31.88
CA LYS A 346 35.59 1.81 -30.78
C LYS A 346 35.63 1.08 -29.45
N HIS A 347 36.59 1.49 -28.62
CA HIS A 347 36.60 1.20 -27.20
C HIS A 347 36.13 2.45 -26.46
N CYS A 348 34.93 2.40 -25.87
CA CYS A 348 34.30 3.54 -25.22
C CYS A 348 34.60 3.53 -23.73
N ASP A 349 35.87 3.77 -23.36
CA ASP A 349 36.32 3.74 -21.97
C ASP A 349 35.45 4.67 -21.09
N PRO A 350 34.76 4.12 -20.07
CA PRO A 350 33.89 4.90 -19.22
C PRO A 350 34.61 5.72 -18.14
N GLY A 351 35.92 5.54 -17.94
CA GLY A 351 36.64 6.10 -16.81
C GLY A 351 36.22 5.49 -15.45
N GLU A 352 36.63 6.13 -14.34
CA GLU A 352 36.32 5.68 -12.97
C GLU A 352 34.90 6.05 -12.51
N THR A 353 33.87 5.62 -13.23
CA THR A 353 32.48 6.02 -12.93
C THR A 353 31.48 4.87 -13.02
N GLY A 354 30.41 4.95 -12.22
CA GLY A 354 29.35 3.94 -12.17
C GLY A 354 28.57 3.83 -13.49
N HIS A 355 28.11 2.61 -13.80
CA HIS A 355 27.34 2.27 -15.00
C HIS A 355 28.02 2.64 -16.33
N GLY A 356 29.35 2.62 -16.37
CA GLY A 356 30.08 2.90 -17.60
C GLY A 356 29.99 4.37 -18.05
N GLY A 357 30.17 5.34 -17.15
CA GLY A 357 30.08 6.76 -17.48
C GLY A 357 28.71 7.38 -17.21
N GLY A 358 27.66 6.56 -17.14
CA GLY A 358 26.27 7.04 -17.15
C GLY A 358 25.91 7.87 -15.92
N ASP A 359 26.44 7.53 -14.75
CA ASP A 359 26.15 8.22 -13.48
C ASP A 359 26.69 9.66 -13.45
N GLN A 360 27.88 9.89 -14.02
CA GLN A 360 28.43 11.25 -14.16
C GLN A 360 27.68 12.02 -15.26
N GLY A 361 27.50 11.41 -16.42
CA GLY A 361 26.87 12.07 -17.57
C GLY A 361 25.42 12.49 -17.30
N ILE A 362 24.67 11.73 -16.50
CA ILE A 362 23.30 12.11 -16.13
C ILE A 362 23.28 13.32 -15.19
N MET A 363 24.25 13.44 -14.27
CA MET A 363 24.33 14.58 -13.35
C MET A 363 24.68 15.87 -14.10
N GLU A 364 25.65 15.81 -15.00
CA GLU A 364 26.00 16.93 -15.88
C GLU A 364 24.80 17.34 -16.75
N ALA A 365 24.07 16.36 -17.29
CA ALA A 365 22.86 16.62 -18.06
C ALA A 365 21.74 17.24 -17.22
N PHE A 366 21.54 16.77 -15.99
CA PHE A 366 20.54 17.32 -15.08
C PHE A 366 20.86 18.78 -14.73
N ILE A 367 22.11 19.08 -14.37
CA ILE A 367 22.54 20.44 -14.05
C ILE A 367 22.31 21.37 -15.24
N GLY A 368 22.74 20.95 -16.44
CA GLY A 368 22.51 21.71 -17.68
C GLY A 368 21.02 21.90 -17.99
N PHE A 369 20.20 20.87 -17.74
CA PHE A 369 18.75 20.91 -17.91
C PHE A 369 18.10 21.92 -16.95
N ILE A 370 18.50 21.95 -15.69
CA ILE A 370 17.97 22.92 -14.71
C ILE A 370 18.40 24.34 -15.07
N GLU A 371 19.70 24.59 -15.27
CA GLU A 371 20.25 25.94 -15.45
C GLU A 371 19.90 26.58 -16.80
N THR A 372 19.90 25.80 -17.90
CA THR A 372 19.86 26.35 -19.27
C THR A 372 18.85 25.68 -20.19
N ASP A 373 18.08 24.70 -19.71
CA ASP A 373 17.22 23.83 -20.54
C ASP A 373 18.00 22.99 -21.57
N ALA A 374 19.32 22.88 -21.41
CA ALA A 374 20.16 22.00 -22.22
C ALA A 374 19.81 20.52 -21.98
N ASN A 375 20.08 19.65 -22.95
CA ASN A 375 19.80 18.20 -22.88
C ASN A 375 18.32 17.82 -22.69
N ARG A 376 17.38 18.74 -22.92
CA ARG A 376 15.94 18.48 -22.79
C ARG A 376 15.47 17.25 -23.57
N ASP A 377 16.01 17.01 -24.76
CA ASP A 377 15.66 15.84 -25.59
C ASP A 377 16.11 14.51 -24.94
N LYS A 378 17.23 14.52 -24.20
CA LYS A 378 17.70 13.35 -23.44
C LYS A 378 16.97 13.18 -22.11
N ALA A 379 16.48 14.28 -21.53
CA ALA A 379 15.67 14.34 -20.31
C ALA A 379 14.15 14.27 -20.58
N ASP A 380 13.73 13.78 -21.76
CA ASP A 380 12.32 13.71 -22.14
C ASP A 380 11.49 12.84 -21.18
N LEU A 381 10.61 13.52 -20.45
CA LEU A 381 9.69 12.90 -19.50
C LEU A 381 8.62 12.06 -20.21
N ASP A 382 8.14 12.47 -21.38
CA ASP A 382 7.12 11.71 -22.11
C ASP A 382 7.69 10.40 -22.65
N ALA A 383 8.95 10.41 -23.12
CA ALA A 383 9.66 9.18 -23.47
C ALA A 383 9.89 8.27 -22.25
N SER A 384 10.22 8.84 -21.08
CA SER A 384 10.38 8.09 -19.84
C SER A 384 9.06 7.46 -19.38
N ILE A 385 7.94 8.18 -19.49
CA ILE A 385 6.60 7.64 -19.22
C ILE A 385 6.30 6.50 -20.19
N ALA A 386 6.55 6.69 -21.49
CA ALA A 386 6.31 5.66 -22.50
C ALA A 386 7.11 4.38 -22.24
N SER A 387 8.37 4.49 -21.80
CA SER A 387 9.22 3.33 -21.48
C SER A 387 8.70 2.52 -20.29
N HIS A 388 8.16 3.20 -19.27
CA HIS A 388 7.55 2.54 -18.11
C HIS A 388 6.21 1.89 -18.50
N LEU A 389 5.37 2.59 -19.26
CA LEU A 389 4.11 2.04 -19.78
C LEU A 389 4.35 0.84 -20.71
N LEU A 390 5.46 0.82 -21.46
CA LEU A 390 5.88 -0.35 -22.24
C LEU A 390 6.23 -1.54 -21.35
N ALA A 391 6.89 -1.32 -20.21
CA ALA A 391 7.17 -2.40 -19.25
C ALA A 391 5.87 -3.04 -18.73
N PHE A 392 4.87 -2.22 -18.40
CA PHE A 392 3.57 -2.70 -17.95
C PHE A 392 2.76 -3.38 -19.07
N ALA A 393 2.80 -2.87 -20.29
CA ALA A 393 2.17 -3.49 -21.45
C ALA A 393 2.81 -4.85 -21.78
N ALA A 394 4.14 -4.96 -21.71
CA ALA A 394 4.86 -6.22 -21.83
C ALA A 394 4.44 -7.21 -20.74
N GLU A 395 4.26 -6.74 -19.51
CA GLU A 395 3.81 -7.58 -18.41
C GLU A 395 2.34 -8.03 -18.56
N GLU A 396 1.45 -7.17 -19.07
CA GLU A 396 0.08 -7.53 -19.43
C GLU A 396 0.08 -8.61 -20.53
N SER A 397 0.90 -8.43 -21.57
CA SER A 397 1.10 -9.41 -22.63
C SER A 397 1.55 -10.76 -22.09
N ARG A 398 2.57 -10.78 -21.22
CA ARG A 398 3.11 -12.00 -20.61
C ARG A 398 2.07 -12.76 -19.80
N LYS A 399 1.31 -12.05 -18.97
CA LYS A 399 0.29 -12.64 -18.09
C LYS A 399 -0.91 -13.16 -18.87
N ARG A 400 -1.34 -12.43 -19.90
CA ARG A 400 -2.50 -12.80 -20.73
C ARG A 400 -2.15 -13.75 -21.88
N LYS A 401 -0.87 -13.89 -22.21
CA LYS A 401 -0.35 -14.64 -23.37
C LYS A 401 -0.92 -14.12 -24.70
N THR A 402 -1.02 -12.80 -24.82
CA THR A 402 -1.57 -12.12 -26.00
C THR A 402 -0.66 -10.98 -26.42
N MET A 403 -0.70 -10.62 -27.70
CA MET A 403 -0.11 -9.37 -28.17
C MET A 403 -0.91 -8.19 -27.62
N VAL A 404 -0.22 -7.11 -27.26
CA VAL A 404 -0.84 -5.86 -26.78
C VAL A 404 -0.57 -4.77 -27.82
N ASP A 405 -1.64 -4.25 -28.40
CA ASP A 405 -1.58 -2.99 -29.15
C ASP A 405 -1.36 -1.83 -28.18
N TYR A 406 -0.30 -1.05 -28.41
CA TYR A 406 0.16 -0.07 -27.44
C TYR A 406 -0.76 1.14 -27.37
N ALA A 407 -1.31 1.60 -28.51
CA ALA A 407 -2.25 2.72 -28.53
C ALA A 407 -3.51 2.37 -27.73
N ASN A 408 -4.10 1.21 -27.96
CA ASN A 408 -5.25 0.71 -27.20
C ASN A 408 -4.94 0.56 -25.70
N TYR A 409 -3.72 0.12 -25.37
CA TYR A 409 -3.26 0.04 -23.98
C TYR A 409 -3.22 1.42 -23.32
N ILE A 410 -2.65 2.43 -23.99
CA ILE A 410 -2.59 3.81 -23.49
C ILE A 410 -3.98 4.40 -23.36
N ASP A 411 -4.86 4.23 -24.35
CA ASP A 411 -6.24 4.69 -24.30
C ASP A 411 -6.98 4.07 -23.10
N LYS A 412 -6.74 2.78 -22.82
CA LYS A 412 -7.29 2.12 -21.63
C LYS A 412 -6.78 2.73 -20.31
N MET A 413 -5.53 3.17 -20.25
CA MET A 413 -4.94 3.77 -19.04
C MET A 413 -5.28 5.24 -18.85
N THR A 414 -5.52 5.97 -19.94
CA THR A 414 -5.82 7.40 -19.93
C THR A 414 -7.30 7.72 -20.04
N ALA A 415 -8.14 6.73 -20.34
CA ALA A 415 -9.58 6.90 -20.44
C ALA A 415 -10.15 7.56 -19.17
N PRO A 416 -10.96 8.62 -19.31
CA PRO A 416 -11.54 9.31 -18.17
C PRO A 416 -12.46 8.36 -17.41
N ILE A 417 -12.22 8.24 -16.11
CA ILE A 417 -13.11 7.55 -15.19
C ILE A 417 -13.97 8.63 -14.52
N ALA A 418 -15.29 8.50 -14.64
CA ALA A 418 -16.20 9.42 -14.00
C ALA A 418 -16.44 8.98 -12.55
N PHE A 419 -16.47 9.94 -11.64
CA PHE A 419 -16.75 9.71 -10.22
C PHE A 419 -17.96 10.54 -9.82
N HIS A 420 -19.02 9.88 -9.34
CA HIS A 420 -20.26 10.55 -8.95
C HIS A 420 -21.06 9.68 -7.98
N PRO A 421 -22.07 10.24 -7.28
CA PRO A 421 -23.11 9.44 -6.64
C PRO A 421 -23.75 8.48 -7.66
N CYS A 422 -24.14 7.31 -7.19
CA CYS A 422 -24.74 6.26 -8.01
C CYS A 422 -26.09 6.72 -8.58
N ARG A 423 -26.23 6.68 -9.90
CA ARG A 423 -27.46 7.04 -10.60
C ARG A 423 -28.42 5.85 -10.65
N GLU A 424 -29.68 6.10 -10.98
CA GLU A 424 -30.71 5.07 -10.93
C GLU A 424 -30.43 3.92 -11.92
N GLU A 425 -29.94 4.27 -13.09
CA GLU A 425 -29.51 3.33 -14.14
C GLU A 425 -28.28 2.49 -13.72
N GLU A 426 -27.47 2.97 -12.78
CA GLU A 426 -26.23 2.33 -12.33
C GLU A 426 -26.43 1.44 -11.10
N TYR A 427 -27.55 1.58 -10.38
CA TYR A 427 -27.81 0.87 -9.12
C TYR A 427 -27.62 -0.64 -9.26
N HIS A 428 -28.22 -1.24 -10.30
CA HIS A 428 -28.08 -2.67 -10.55
C HIS A 428 -26.64 -3.07 -10.93
N GLY A 429 -25.89 -2.19 -11.58
CA GLY A 429 -24.47 -2.38 -11.85
C GLY A 429 -23.64 -2.38 -10.56
N ALA A 430 -23.91 -1.45 -9.66
CA ALA A 430 -23.25 -1.35 -8.35
C ALA A 430 -23.52 -2.58 -7.46
N ILE A 431 -24.77 -3.02 -7.36
CA ILE A 431 -25.14 -4.22 -6.58
C ILE A 431 -24.50 -5.49 -7.17
N ARG A 432 -24.45 -5.59 -8.50
CA ARG A 432 -23.78 -6.70 -9.17
C ARG A 432 -22.28 -6.72 -8.85
N LEU A 433 -21.60 -5.59 -8.95
CA LEU A 433 -20.17 -5.48 -8.61
C LEU A 433 -19.90 -5.87 -7.15
N ALA A 434 -20.73 -5.40 -6.21
CA ALA A 434 -20.63 -5.78 -4.80
C ALA A 434 -20.81 -7.30 -4.63
N SER A 435 -21.82 -7.87 -5.29
CA SER A 435 -22.14 -9.29 -5.17
C SER A 435 -21.07 -10.20 -5.78
N GLU A 436 -20.53 -9.83 -6.94
CA GLU A 436 -19.42 -10.55 -7.59
C GLU A 436 -18.11 -10.46 -6.80
N THR A 437 -17.91 -9.36 -6.06
CA THR A 437 -16.69 -9.16 -5.27
C THR A 437 -16.72 -9.92 -3.95
N PHE A 438 -17.87 -9.93 -3.27
CA PHE A 438 -17.98 -10.47 -1.91
C PHE A 438 -18.76 -11.79 -1.88
N LYS A 439 -20.06 -11.76 -2.22
CA LYS A 439 -20.98 -12.90 -2.17
C LYS A 439 -22.32 -12.56 -2.82
N GLU A 440 -23.11 -13.56 -3.19
CA GLU A 440 -24.42 -13.35 -3.80
C GLU A 440 -25.39 -12.57 -2.89
N ALA A 441 -26.23 -11.72 -3.49
CA ALA A 441 -27.33 -11.00 -2.83
C ALA A 441 -26.91 -10.04 -1.70
N MET A 442 -25.80 -9.32 -1.89
CA MET A 442 -25.31 -8.30 -0.93
C MET A 442 -26.37 -7.27 -0.54
N ASP A 443 -27.23 -6.84 -1.46
CA ASP A 443 -28.30 -5.88 -1.21
C ASP A 443 -29.40 -6.39 -0.27
N ARG A 444 -29.64 -7.71 -0.26
CA ARG A 444 -30.63 -8.33 0.64
C ARG A 444 -30.07 -8.51 2.04
N GLU A 445 -28.79 -8.83 2.13
CA GLU A 445 -28.10 -9.03 3.40
C GLU A 445 -27.78 -7.70 4.11
N TYR A 446 -27.47 -6.67 3.33
CA TYR A 446 -27.15 -5.32 3.82
C TYR A 446 -28.20 -4.31 3.35
N PRO A 447 -29.47 -4.47 3.75
CA PRO A 447 -30.60 -3.78 3.14
C PRO A 447 -30.66 -2.28 3.43
N LEU A 448 -29.95 -1.77 4.44
CA LEU A 448 -29.89 -0.33 4.70
C LEU A 448 -28.72 0.30 3.93
N LEU A 449 -27.54 -0.32 3.93
CA LEU A 449 -26.33 0.15 3.24
C LEU A 449 -26.46 0.12 1.73
N LEU A 450 -27.01 -0.96 1.17
CA LEU A 450 -27.09 -1.20 -0.27
C LEU A 450 -28.52 -1.12 -0.81
N GLY A 451 -29.51 -0.81 0.03
CA GLY A 451 -30.89 -0.66 -0.42
C GLY A 451 -31.08 0.60 -1.27
N LYS A 452 -32.03 0.56 -2.21
CA LYS A 452 -32.35 1.68 -3.11
C LYS A 452 -32.64 3.00 -2.39
N ALA A 453 -33.16 2.96 -1.15
CA ALA A 453 -33.38 4.14 -0.33
C ALA A 453 -32.07 4.86 0.09
N ASN A 454 -30.92 4.19 0.05
CA ASN A 454 -29.61 4.73 0.40
C ASN A 454 -28.74 5.04 -0.83
N GLN A 455 -29.29 4.96 -2.04
CA GLN A 455 -28.56 5.11 -3.29
C GLN A 455 -27.77 6.42 -3.40
N GLU A 456 -28.29 7.52 -2.84
CA GLU A 456 -27.60 8.83 -2.85
C GLU A 456 -26.29 8.85 -2.05
N ARG A 457 -26.06 7.84 -1.21
CA ARG A 457 -24.84 7.63 -0.40
C ARG A 457 -23.98 6.48 -0.92
N MET A 458 -24.34 5.95 -2.09
CA MET A 458 -23.51 5.05 -2.88
C MET A 458 -22.74 5.90 -3.90
N PHE A 459 -21.42 5.75 -3.94
CA PHE A 459 -20.53 6.45 -4.86
C PHE A 459 -19.90 5.44 -5.80
N VAL A 460 -19.90 5.75 -7.09
CA VAL A 460 -19.39 4.86 -8.12
C VAL A 460 -18.32 5.55 -8.96
N ALA A 461 -17.36 4.74 -9.40
CA ALA A 461 -16.45 5.09 -10.47
C ALA A 461 -16.92 4.35 -11.72
N THR A 462 -17.18 5.08 -12.82
CA THR A 462 -17.73 4.50 -14.05
C THR A 462 -16.85 4.78 -15.25
N LYS A 463 -16.94 3.87 -16.24
CA LYS A 463 -16.35 4.03 -17.57
C LYS A 463 -17.29 3.39 -18.58
N ASP A 464 -17.63 4.12 -19.64
CA ASP A 464 -18.56 3.66 -20.68
C ASP A 464 -19.86 3.09 -20.09
N GLU A 465 -20.40 3.77 -19.06
CA GLU A 465 -21.59 3.38 -18.28
C GLU A 465 -21.45 2.10 -17.43
N GLU A 466 -20.28 1.45 -17.43
CA GLU A 466 -19.99 0.33 -16.53
C GLU A 466 -19.48 0.80 -15.16
N VAL A 467 -20.02 0.22 -14.09
CA VAL A 467 -19.54 0.47 -12.72
C VAL A 467 -18.25 -0.31 -12.46
N LEU A 468 -17.15 0.44 -12.25
CA LEU A 468 -15.81 -0.09 -12.00
C LEU A 468 -15.48 -0.22 -10.51
N SER A 469 -16.03 0.67 -9.68
CA SER A 469 -15.79 0.70 -8.24
C SER A 469 -17.00 1.24 -7.51
N LEU A 470 -17.22 0.78 -6.28
CA LEU A 470 -18.30 1.20 -5.39
C LEU A 470 -17.75 1.48 -3.99
N VAL A 471 -18.24 2.54 -3.36
CA VAL A 471 -18.19 2.77 -1.91
C VAL A 471 -19.59 3.16 -1.48
N SER A 472 -20.12 2.54 -0.42
CA SER A 472 -21.39 2.97 0.19
C SER A 472 -21.15 3.32 1.65
N TYR A 473 -21.92 4.27 2.17
CA TYR A 473 -22.05 4.45 3.61
C TYR A 473 -23.52 4.61 4.01
N TYR A 474 -23.84 4.18 5.23
CA TYR A 474 -25.16 4.36 5.84
C TYR A 474 -25.07 5.25 7.08
N PRO A 475 -25.86 6.33 7.17
CA PRO A 475 -25.89 7.20 8.34
C PRO A 475 -26.68 6.53 9.47
N ALA A 476 -26.16 6.60 10.69
CA ALA A 476 -26.83 6.13 11.88
C ALA A 476 -26.54 7.06 13.06
N SER A 477 -27.47 7.09 14.02
CA SER A 477 -27.28 7.79 15.29
C SER A 477 -26.97 6.78 16.40
N LEU A 478 -26.01 7.11 17.25
CA LEU A 478 -25.61 6.31 18.39
C LEU A 478 -25.95 7.02 19.70
N HIS A 479 -26.54 6.27 20.63
CA HIS A 479 -26.59 6.65 22.04
C HIS A 479 -25.38 6.04 22.75
N LEU A 480 -24.63 6.88 23.47
CA LEU A 480 -23.50 6.49 24.31
C LEU A 480 -23.75 7.00 25.73
N GLY A 481 -24.76 6.41 26.38
CA GLY A 481 -25.35 6.93 27.61
C GLY A 481 -26.08 8.25 27.36
N ASP A 482 -25.55 9.33 27.92
CA ASP A 482 -26.10 10.68 27.80
C ASP A 482 -25.60 11.43 26.54
N ALA A 483 -24.63 10.85 25.82
CA ALA A 483 -24.07 11.41 24.58
C ALA A 483 -24.77 10.84 23.34
N TYR A 484 -24.84 11.67 22.29
CA TYR A 484 -25.51 11.38 21.03
C TYR A 484 -24.54 11.67 19.89
N LEU A 485 -24.27 10.66 19.06
CA LEU A 485 -23.21 10.71 18.05
C LEU A 485 -23.75 10.34 16.67
N GLN A 486 -23.51 11.17 15.66
CA GLN A 486 -23.81 10.82 14.26
C GLN A 486 -22.65 10.08 13.61
N VAL A 487 -22.93 8.88 13.10
CA VAL A 487 -21.93 8.01 12.47
C VAL A 487 -22.29 7.64 11.04
N GLY A 488 -21.27 7.41 10.21
CA GLY A 488 -21.41 6.85 8.87
C GLY A 488 -20.75 5.47 8.81
N SER A 489 -21.56 4.42 8.71
CA SER A 489 -21.06 3.06 8.54
C SER A 489 -20.68 2.82 7.08
N ILE A 490 -19.38 2.76 6.78
CA ILE A 490 -18.85 2.50 5.44
C ILE A 490 -18.73 1.00 5.23
N GLY A 491 -19.26 0.52 4.10
CA GLY A 491 -19.16 -0.88 3.70
C GLY A 491 -19.19 -1.04 2.18
N SER A 492 -19.09 -2.30 1.73
CA SER A 492 -19.14 -2.67 0.30
C SER A 492 -18.15 -1.91 -0.59
N VAL A 493 -16.97 -1.62 -0.04
CA VAL A 493 -15.87 -0.99 -0.78
C VAL A 493 -15.25 -2.01 -1.72
N CYS A 494 -15.57 -1.92 -3.00
CA CYS A 494 -15.07 -2.84 -4.01
C CYS A 494 -14.63 -2.13 -5.29
N THR A 495 -13.68 -2.74 -5.99
CA THR A 495 -13.20 -2.32 -7.31
C THR A 495 -13.02 -3.57 -8.16
N ARG A 496 -13.47 -3.50 -9.42
CA ARG A 496 -13.34 -4.56 -10.43
C ARG A 496 -11.88 -4.99 -10.55
N LYS A 497 -11.61 -6.30 -10.65
CA LYS A 497 -10.25 -6.88 -10.54
C LYS A 497 -9.24 -6.28 -11.51
N ASP A 498 -9.65 -5.94 -12.73
CA ASP A 498 -8.82 -5.31 -13.77
C ASP A 498 -8.56 -3.80 -13.55
N TYR A 499 -9.24 -3.18 -12.58
CA TYR A 499 -9.08 -1.78 -12.17
C TYR A 499 -8.59 -1.63 -10.72
N GLN A 500 -8.25 -2.72 -10.04
CA GLN A 500 -7.62 -2.66 -8.73
C GLN A 500 -6.23 -2.02 -8.82
N GLY A 501 -5.81 -1.32 -7.77
CA GLY A 501 -4.54 -0.58 -7.74
C GLY A 501 -4.61 0.83 -8.34
N ARG A 502 -5.69 1.19 -9.05
CA ARG A 502 -5.87 2.49 -9.72
C ARG A 502 -6.43 3.61 -8.83
N ARG A 503 -6.35 3.46 -7.51
CA ARG A 503 -6.82 4.42 -6.49
C ARG A 503 -8.31 4.83 -6.61
N LEU A 504 -9.15 4.08 -7.33
CA LEU A 504 -10.59 4.39 -7.49
C LEU A 504 -11.33 4.40 -6.16
N ALA A 505 -11.17 3.35 -5.35
CA ALA A 505 -11.78 3.26 -4.02
C ALA A 505 -11.34 4.42 -3.10
N SER A 506 -10.08 4.86 -3.18
CA SER A 506 -9.60 6.01 -2.40
C SER A 506 -10.32 7.31 -2.78
N ALA A 507 -10.55 7.54 -4.08
CA ALA A 507 -11.29 8.70 -4.56
C ALA A 507 -12.76 8.66 -4.09
N LEU A 508 -13.39 7.49 -4.18
CA LEU A 508 -14.78 7.29 -3.71
C LEU A 508 -14.91 7.44 -2.18
N LEU A 509 -13.93 6.96 -1.41
CA LEU A 509 -13.89 7.19 0.04
C LEU A 509 -13.81 8.68 0.37
N LYS A 510 -13.06 9.48 -0.41
CA LYS A 510 -13.00 10.93 -0.22
C LYS A 510 -14.32 11.63 -0.56
N MET A 511 -15.04 11.15 -1.57
CA MET A 511 -16.39 11.62 -1.86
C MET A 511 -17.36 11.29 -0.72
N ALA A 512 -17.31 10.05 -0.21
CA ALA A 512 -18.10 9.64 0.95
C ALA A 512 -17.81 10.52 2.17
N GLU A 513 -16.54 10.80 2.48
CA GLU A 513 -16.13 11.73 3.54
C GLU A 513 -16.71 13.13 3.34
N THR A 514 -16.63 13.67 2.12
CA THR A 514 -17.16 15.00 1.80
C THR A 514 -18.67 15.04 1.99
N LYS A 515 -19.39 13.99 1.61
CA LYS A 515 -20.83 13.89 1.84
C LYS A 515 -21.16 13.74 3.33
N MET A 516 -20.44 12.91 4.07
CA MET A 516 -20.60 12.76 5.53
C MET A 516 -20.42 14.11 6.25
N LEU A 517 -19.41 14.91 5.87
CA LEU A 517 -19.22 16.26 6.39
C LEU A 517 -20.44 17.16 6.12
N SER A 518 -20.99 17.12 4.90
CA SER A 518 -22.18 17.89 4.55
C SER A 518 -23.44 17.45 5.33
N GLU A 519 -23.50 16.17 5.72
CA GLU A 519 -24.59 15.58 6.50
C GLU A 519 -24.41 15.70 8.02
N GLN A 520 -23.39 16.44 8.49
CA GLN A 520 -23.09 16.58 9.92
C GLN A 520 -22.80 15.22 10.60
N ILE A 521 -22.08 14.34 9.91
CA ILE A 521 -21.58 13.08 10.47
C ILE A 521 -20.18 13.32 11.00
N SER A 522 -19.91 12.89 12.24
CA SER A 522 -18.65 13.17 12.92
C SER A 522 -17.68 11.99 12.94
N LEU A 523 -18.18 10.76 12.82
CA LEU A 523 -17.37 9.54 12.88
C LEU A 523 -17.74 8.58 11.75
N ALA A 524 -16.76 8.13 10.98
CA ALA A 524 -16.91 7.00 10.07
C ALA A 524 -16.49 5.70 10.78
N ILE A 525 -17.35 4.68 10.68
CA ILE A 525 -17.11 3.32 11.16
C ILE A 525 -16.97 2.43 9.94
N ILE A 526 -15.87 1.69 9.82
CA ILE A 526 -15.55 0.93 8.62
C ILE A 526 -15.41 -0.55 8.97
N SER A 527 -16.14 -1.41 8.27
CA SER A 527 -16.13 -2.87 8.48
C SER A 527 -14.92 -3.60 7.90
N GLY A 528 -14.10 -2.90 7.11
CA GLY A 528 -12.89 -3.44 6.48
C GLY A 528 -11.60 -3.08 7.20
N GLU A 529 -10.56 -3.87 6.91
CA GLU A 529 -9.19 -3.67 7.41
C GLU A 529 -8.21 -3.47 6.25
N GLY A 530 -7.03 -2.92 6.56
CA GLY A 530 -5.89 -2.87 5.64
C GLY A 530 -5.48 -1.46 5.20
N SER A 531 -4.42 -1.42 4.40
CA SER A 531 -3.69 -0.19 4.08
C SER A 531 -4.51 0.86 3.33
N LEU A 532 -5.63 0.49 2.69
CA LEU A 532 -6.55 1.44 2.07
C LEU A 532 -7.19 2.37 3.13
N TYR A 533 -7.69 1.79 4.21
CA TYR A 533 -8.38 2.55 5.25
C TYR A 533 -7.41 3.34 6.12
N GLU A 534 -6.21 2.80 6.36
CA GLU A 534 -5.12 3.54 7.00
C GLU A 534 -4.75 4.79 6.19
N ARG A 535 -4.57 4.66 4.87
CA ARG A 535 -4.33 5.83 3.99
C ARG A 535 -5.52 6.79 3.92
N PHE A 536 -6.74 6.29 4.13
CA PHE A 536 -7.93 7.13 4.27
C PHE A 536 -7.94 7.87 5.63
N GLY A 537 -7.05 7.53 6.57
CA GLY A 537 -6.96 8.12 7.90
C GLY A 537 -7.76 7.38 8.96
N ALA A 538 -8.28 6.18 8.67
CA ALA A 538 -8.93 5.34 9.66
C ALA A 538 -7.91 4.50 10.44
N THR A 539 -8.26 4.13 11.66
CA THR A 539 -7.41 3.31 12.54
C THR A 539 -8.25 2.20 13.15
N ARG A 540 -7.71 0.99 13.21
CA ARG A 540 -8.32 -0.09 14.00
C ARG A 540 -8.16 0.24 15.48
N VAL A 541 -9.27 0.50 16.16
CA VAL A 541 -9.33 0.95 17.55
C VAL A 541 -10.66 0.57 18.19
N GLY A 542 -10.76 0.75 19.51
CA GLY A 542 -11.92 0.34 20.30
C GLY A 542 -11.71 -1.05 20.87
N HIS A 543 -12.30 -1.32 22.03
CA HIS A 543 -12.20 -2.65 22.65
C HIS A 543 -13.50 -3.13 23.26
N VAL A 544 -13.57 -4.44 23.42
CA VAL A 544 -14.55 -5.14 24.24
C VAL A 544 -13.84 -6.16 25.12
N LYS A 545 -14.47 -6.52 26.23
CA LYS A 545 -14.11 -7.71 27.00
C LYS A 545 -14.71 -8.91 26.30
N GLY A 546 -13.85 -9.81 25.84
CA GLY A 546 -14.22 -11.12 25.31
C GLY A 546 -14.27 -12.16 26.41
N TYR A 547 -15.36 -12.91 26.47
CA TYR A 547 -15.47 -14.11 27.30
C TYR A 547 -15.56 -15.33 26.39
N MET A 548 -14.77 -16.34 26.72
CA MET A 548 -14.81 -17.64 26.09
C MET A 548 -15.26 -18.65 27.14
N MET A 549 -16.39 -19.32 26.89
CA MET A 549 -17.06 -20.13 27.90
C MET A 549 -17.49 -21.47 27.34
N ASP A 550 -17.12 -22.55 28.02
CA ASP A 550 -17.55 -23.91 27.71
C ASP A 550 -18.59 -24.43 28.73
N PRO A 551 -19.31 -25.53 28.45
CA PRO A 551 -20.35 -26.05 29.34
C PRO A 551 -19.90 -26.37 30.77
N SER A 552 -18.61 -26.67 31.02
CA SER A 552 -18.12 -27.08 32.34
C SER A 552 -18.11 -25.95 33.38
N VAL A 553 -18.01 -24.69 32.92
CA VAL A 553 -18.03 -23.50 33.78
C VAL A 553 -19.43 -22.88 33.90
N MET A 554 -20.43 -23.44 33.20
CA MET A 554 -21.81 -22.96 33.20
C MET A 554 -22.73 -23.86 34.03
N LYS A 555 -23.63 -23.26 34.82
CA LYS A 555 -24.66 -24.02 35.56
C LYS A 555 -26.00 -23.94 34.82
N LYS A 556 -26.57 -25.10 34.47
CA LYS A 556 -27.94 -25.17 33.95
C LYS A 556 -28.94 -24.64 34.97
N THR A 557 -30.00 -24.00 34.48
CA THR A 557 -31.04 -23.41 35.31
C THR A 557 -32.40 -23.48 34.61
N ASP A 558 -33.46 -23.72 35.39
CA ASP A 558 -34.85 -23.64 34.92
C ASP A 558 -35.44 -22.23 35.06
N ALA A 559 -34.60 -21.24 35.39
CA ALA A 559 -35.03 -19.86 35.64
C ALA A 559 -35.46 -19.10 34.38
N VAL A 560 -35.10 -19.60 33.18
CA VAL A 560 -35.44 -19.02 31.89
C VAL A 560 -35.77 -20.11 30.87
N ILE A 561 -36.53 -19.75 29.84
CA ILE A 561 -36.81 -20.59 28.67
C ILE A 561 -36.27 -19.86 27.44
N ILE A 562 -35.70 -20.59 26.48
CA ILE A 562 -35.29 -20.05 25.18
C ILE A 562 -36.18 -20.59 24.05
N ARG A 563 -36.49 -19.76 23.07
CA ARG A 563 -37.22 -20.16 21.84
C ARG A 563 -36.84 -19.30 20.65
N ASP A 564 -37.12 -19.81 19.45
CA ASP A 564 -36.93 -19.07 18.21
C ASP A 564 -37.79 -17.80 18.17
N TYR A 565 -37.22 -16.75 17.59
CA TYR A 565 -37.92 -15.52 17.21
C TYR A 565 -39.13 -15.77 16.31
N GLN A 566 -40.22 -15.06 16.60
CA GLN A 566 -41.41 -14.97 15.74
C GLN A 566 -41.68 -13.49 15.41
N GLU A 567 -42.25 -13.18 14.24
CA GLU A 567 -42.47 -11.78 13.83
C GLU A 567 -43.30 -10.97 14.86
N GLN A 568 -44.20 -11.62 15.60
CA GLN A 568 -44.98 -10.98 16.67
C GLN A 568 -44.15 -10.48 17.86
N ASP A 569 -42.92 -10.97 18.03
CA ASP A 569 -42.02 -10.57 19.12
C ASP A 569 -41.35 -9.21 18.84
N LEU A 570 -41.35 -8.77 17.57
CA LEU A 570 -40.63 -7.59 17.10
C LEU A 570 -40.86 -6.33 17.95
N PRO A 571 -42.10 -5.96 18.33
CA PRO A 571 -42.32 -4.76 19.15
C PRO A 571 -41.66 -4.85 20.53
N THR A 572 -41.64 -6.04 21.13
CA THR A 572 -41.08 -6.25 22.46
C THR A 572 -39.55 -6.25 22.43
N ILE A 573 -38.93 -6.92 21.46
CA ILE A 573 -37.47 -6.91 21.32
C ILE A 573 -36.95 -5.52 20.91
N PHE A 574 -37.72 -4.76 20.12
CA PHE A 574 -37.41 -3.37 19.80
C PHE A 574 -37.40 -2.49 21.06
N GLN A 575 -38.39 -2.65 21.95
CA GLN A 575 -38.39 -1.94 23.23
C GLN A 575 -37.19 -2.31 24.11
N LEU A 576 -36.81 -3.59 24.13
CA LEU A 576 -35.62 -4.04 24.86
C LEU A 576 -34.34 -3.42 24.27
N SER A 577 -34.19 -3.40 22.94
CA SER A 577 -33.04 -2.76 22.30
C SER A 577 -32.99 -1.26 22.58
N GLU A 578 -34.14 -0.59 22.56
CA GLU A 578 -34.24 0.84 22.85
C GLU A 578 -33.94 1.19 24.31
N SER A 579 -34.12 0.24 25.22
CA SER A 579 -33.77 0.44 26.64
C SER A 579 -32.27 0.38 26.91
N GLU A 580 -31.46 -0.05 25.95
CA GLU A 580 -30.01 -0.11 26.11
C GLU A 580 -29.40 1.31 26.13
N PRO A 581 -28.56 1.64 27.12
CA PRO A 581 -27.95 2.98 27.22
C PRO A 581 -26.90 3.22 26.13
N PHE A 582 -26.32 2.15 25.59
CA PHE A 582 -25.34 2.19 24.50
C PHE A 582 -25.88 1.41 23.32
N ARG A 583 -26.39 2.10 22.31
CA ARG A 583 -27.09 1.46 21.18
C ARG A 583 -27.05 2.30 19.91
N TYR A 584 -27.39 1.64 18.81
CA TYR A 584 -27.81 2.32 17.58
C TYR A 584 -29.28 2.73 17.73
N GLU A 585 -29.60 3.96 17.38
CA GLU A 585 -30.98 4.41 17.24
C GLU A 585 -31.61 3.74 16.02
N ARG A 586 -32.77 3.11 16.20
CA ARG A 586 -33.46 2.34 15.16
C ARG A 586 -34.93 2.72 15.12
N THR A 587 -35.53 2.54 13.95
CA THR A 587 -36.99 2.44 13.84
C THR A 587 -37.40 0.97 13.88
N LEU A 588 -38.68 0.72 14.16
CA LEU A 588 -39.24 -0.63 14.08
C LEU A 588 -39.04 -1.24 12.68
N GLU A 589 -39.20 -0.42 11.63
CA GLU A 589 -38.99 -0.83 10.23
C GLU A 589 -37.52 -1.18 9.96
N SER A 590 -36.57 -0.34 10.39
CA SER A 590 -35.16 -0.62 10.19
C SER A 590 -34.74 -1.89 10.94
N MET A 591 -35.21 -2.10 12.18
CA MET A 591 -34.96 -3.33 12.92
C MET A 591 -35.52 -4.56 12.21
N GLN A 592 -36.74 -4.48 11.64
CA GLN A 592 -37.31 -5.57 10.86
C GLN A 592 -36.44 -5.93 9.65
N ARG A 593 -35.97 -4.91 8.92
CA ARG A 593 -35.09 -5.11 7.75
C ARG A 593 -33.75 -5.72 8.15
N LEU A 594 -33.16 -5.26 9.25
CA LEU A 594 -31.91 -5.82 9.79
C LEU A 594 -32.07 -7.30 10.13
N ILE A 595 -33.11 -7.66 10.89
CA ILE A 595 -33.38 -9.06 11.26
C ILE A 595 -33.57 -9.91 10.01
N LYS A 596 -34.38 -9.43 9.04
CA LYS A 596 -34.59 -10.15 7.78
C LYS A 596 -33.31 -10.37 7.00
N GLY A 597 -32.42 -9.37 6.93
CA GLY A 597 -31.11 -9.49 6.27
C GLY A 597 -30.17 -10.46 6.99
N THR A 598 -30.10 -10.39 8.32
CA THR A 598 -29.25 -11.25 9.15
C THR A 598 -29.65 -12.72 9.10
N LEU A 599 -30.95 -13.03 9.00
CA LEU A 599 -31.46 -14.40 8.96
C LEU A 599 -31.40 -15.05 7.56
N ILE A 600 -30.84 -14.38 6.55
CA ILE A 600 -30.58 -14.99 5.24
C ILE A 600 -29.48 -16.06 5.42
N PRO A 601 -29.74 -17.36 5.15
CA PRO A 601 -28.74 -18.41 5.31
C PRO A 601 -27.53 -18.17 4.41
N ARG A 602 -26.31 -18.30 4.97
CA ARG A 602 -25.05 -18.22 4.19
C ARG A 602 -24.51 -19.62 3.91
N MET A 603 -23.53 -19.73 3.00
CA MET A 603 -22.89 -21.01 2.69
C MET A 603 -22.24 -21.69 3.91
N MET A 604 -21.63 -20.92 4.82
CA MET A 604 -20.85 -21.45 5.97
C MET A 604 -21.27 -20.90 7.35
N VAL A 605 -22.15 -19.90 7.41
CA VAL A 605 -22.53 -19.21 8.65
C VAL A 605 -24.03 -19.01 8.69
N ASP A 606 -24.68 -19.51 9.74
CA ASP A 606 -26.07 -19.24 10.04
C ASP A 606 -26.15 -18.19 11.15
N HIS A 607 -27.26 -17.44 11.21
CA HIS A 607 -27.59 -16.62 12.37
C HIS A 607 -28.87 -17.13 13.00
N ALA A 608 -28.95 -17.06 14.33
CA ALA A 608 -30.15 -17.38 15.08
C ALA A 608 -30.54 -16.18 15.94
N LEU A 609 -31.83 -15.87 16.00
CA LEU A 609 -32.37 -14.88 16.92
C LEU A 609 -33.20 -15.61 17.97
N GLU A 610 -32.72 -15.60 19.20
CA GLU A 610 -33.28 -16.34 20.32
C GLU A 610 -33.95 -15.41 21.31
N ILE A 611 -35.17 -15.77 21.70
CA ILE A 611 -35.98 -15.07 22.69
C ILE A 611 -35.81 -15.76 24.04
N ILE A 612 -35.52 -14.97 25.07
CA ILE A 612 -35.34 -15.46 26.44
C ILE A 612 -36.51 -15.01 27.28
N GLU A 613 -37.28 -15.98 27.78
CA GLU A 613 -38.45 -15.74 28.61
C GLU A 613 -38.18 -16.07 30.08
N LYS A 614 -38.70 -15.23 30.98
CA LYS A 614 -38.69 -15.46 32.42
C LYS A 614 -40.10 -15.23 32.95
N GLN A 615 -40.67 -16.24 33.62
CA GLN A 615 -42.04 -16.20 34.14
C GLN A 615 -43.10 -15.83 33.07
N GLY A 616 -42.94 -16.39 31.86
CA GLY A 616 -43.90 -16.19 30.74
C GLY A 616 -43.85 -14.82 30.07
N LYS A 617 -42.81 -14.02 30.32
CA LYS A 617 -42.58 -12.73 29.66
C LYS A 617 -41.20 -12.71 29.00
N ILE A 618 -41.11 -12.07 27.84
CA ILE A 618 -39.83 -11.81 27.18
C ILE A 618 -38.98 -10.91 28.08
N SER A 619 -37.84 -11.42 28.52
CA SER A 619 -36.91 -10.77 29.45
C SER A 619 -35.66 -10.24 28.75
N ALA A 620 -35.25 -10.91 27.67
CA ALA A 620 -34.10 -10.56 26.84
C ALA A 620 -34.19 -11.22 25.45
N TYR A 621 -33.33 -10.79 24.52
CA TYR A 621 -33.05 -11.51 23.28
C TYR A 621 -31.55 -11.56 23.02
N VAL A 622 -31.12 -12.54 22.21
CA VAL A 622 -29.75 -12.64 21.70
C VAL A 622 -29.77 -12.96 20.22
N VAL A 623 -28.83 -12.37 19.48
CA VAL A 623 -28.52 -12.72 18.09
C VAL A 623 -27.21 -13.48 18.11
N LEU A 624 -27.24 -14.69 17.58
CA LEU A 624 -26.11 -15.59 17.50
C LEU A 624 -25.58 -15.65 16.07
N ARG A 625 -24.27 -15.75 15.94
CA ARG A 625 -23.58 -16.15 14.71
C ARG A 625 -23.03 -17.57 14.92
N LEU A 626 -23.49 -18.48 14.07
CA LEU A 626 -23.23 -19.92 14.14
C LEU A 626 -22.42 -20.35 12.92
N GLU A 627 -21.15 -20.64 13.10
CA GLU A 627 -20.33 -21.17 11.99
C GLU A 627 -20.52 -22.68 11.89
N ARG A 628 -20.88 -23.21 10.71
CA ARG A 628 -21.32 -24.62 10.56
C ARG A 628 -20.25 -25.64 10.91
N GLU A 629 -18.99 -25.32 10.64
CA GLU A 629 -17.83 -26.19 10.88
C GLU A 629 -17.08 -25.87 12.18
N SER A 630 -17.54 -24.86 12.93
CA SER A 630 -16.93 -24.46 14.20
C SER A 630 -17.70 -25.01 15.40
N GLU A 631 -17.00 -25.31 16.47
CA GLU A 631 -17.59 -25.59 17.78
C GLU A 631 -18.09 -24.32 18.49
N GLU A 632 -17.82 -23.16 17.91
CA GLU A 632 -18.03 -21.84 18.50
C GLU A 632 -19.40 -21.23 18.12
N CYS A 633 -19.96 -20.50 19.09
CA CYS A 633 -21.14 -19.68 18.96
C CYS A 633 -20.79 -18.26 19.41
N LEU A 634 -20.87 -17.28 18.51
CA LEU A 634 -20.62 -15.87 18.83
C LEU A 634 -21.94 -15.16 19.12
N ILE A 635 -22.03 -14.49 20.27
CA ILE A 635 -23.10 -13.53 20.54
C ILE A 635 -22.80 -12.25 19.76
N HIS A 636 -23.59 -11.99 18.73
CA HIS A 636 -23.45 -10.85 17.81
C HIS A 636 -24.15 -9.60 18.35
N GLU A 637 -25.31 -9.78 18.99
CA GLU A 637 -26.07 -8.72 19.67
C GLU A 637 -26.85 -9.32 20.85
N PHE A 638 -27.08 -8.55 21.91
CA PHE A 638 -28.00 -8.89 22.98
C PHE A 638 -28.62 -7.64 23.60
N ALA A 639 -29.84 -7.76 24.15
CA ALA A 639 -30.45 -6.70 24.94
C ALA A 639 -31.41 -7.26 26.00
N GLY A 640 -31.64 -6.48 27.05
CA GLY A 640 -32.55 -6.81 28.15
C GLY A 640 -31.85 -7.30 29.41
N ASN A 641 -32.54 -8.10 30.21
CA ASN A 641 -32.07 -8.46 31.56
C ASN A 641 -30.80 -9.33 31.53
N ARG A 642 -29.69 -8.82 32.08
CA ARG A 642 -28.38 -9.49 32.07
C ARG A 642 -28.37 -10.85 32.79
N GLN A 643 -29.14 -11.01 33.88
CA GLN A 643 -29.23 -12.30 34.57
C GLN A 643 -29.94 -13.34 33.70
N SER A 644 -31.00 -12.94 32.99
CA SER A 644 -31.67 -13.81 32.02
C SER A 644 -30.75 -14.22 30.87
N ILE A 645 -29.94 -13.30 30.36
CA ILE A 645 -28.98 -13.57 29.28
C ILE A 645 -27.94 -14.61 29.73
N VAL A 646 -27.30 -14.41 30.88
CA VAL A 646 -26.28 -15.35 31.38
C VAL A 646 -26.90 -16.70 31.74
N ALA A 647 -28.11 -16.71 32.29
CA ALA A 647 -28.87 -17.94 32.55
C ALA A 647 -29.17 -18.75 31.27
N ALA A 648 -29.27 -18.08 30.12
CA ALA A 648 -29.55 -18.72 28.84
C ALA A 648 -28.33 -19.39 28.20
N PHE A 649 -27.09 -18.99 28.53
CA PHE A 649 -25.88 -19.49 27.84
C PHE A 649 -25.77 -21.02 27.72
N PRO A 650 -25.95 -21.83 28.78
CA PRO A 650 -25.91 -23.28 28.63
C PRO A 650 -27.03 -23.84 27.74
N LEU A 651 -28.21 -23.20 27.73
CA LEU A 651 -29.34 -23.60 26.87
C LEU A 651 -29.06 -23.28 25.40
N LEU A 652 -28.44 -22.13 25.11
CA LEU A 652 -28.07 -21.73 23.75
C LEU A 652 -27.05 -22.70 23.14
N LEU A 653 -26.02 -23.10 23.92
CA LEU A 653 -25.04 -24.10 23.49
C LEU A 653 -25.68 -25.45 23.19
N GLU A 654 -26.58 -25.91 24.07
CA GLU A 654 -27.31 -27.17 23.89
C GLU A 654 -28.22 -27.15 22.66
N LYS A 655 -29.03 -26.09 22.49
CA LYS A 655 -29.98 -25.94 21.38
C LYS A 655 -29.28 -25.94 20.01
N HIS A 656 -28.15 -25.24 19.90
CA HIS A 656 -27.43 -25.09 18.63
C HIS A 656 -26.30 -26.10 18.43
N HIS A 657 -26.18 -27.09 19.33
CA HIS A 657 -25.15 -28.12 19.28
C HIS A 657 -23.73 -27.54 19.19
N LYS A 658 -23.43 -26.56 20.04
CA LYS A 658 -22.11 -25.91 20.14
C LYS A 658 -21.48 -26.18 21.50
N SER A 659 -20.16 -26.14 21.57
CA SER A 659 -19.40 -26.40 22.81
C SER A 659 -18.61 -25.19 23.32
N LEU A 660 -18.60 -24.08 22.58
CA LEU A 660 -17.95 -22.84 23.00
C LEU A 660 -18.84 -21.61 22.73
N LEU A 661 -18.98 -20.73 23.71
CA LEU A 661 -19.69 -19.46 23.58
C LEU A 661 -18.72 -18.29 23.70
N LEU A 662 -18.73 -17.42 22.69
CA LEU A 662 -17.96 -16.19 22.63
C LEU A 662 -18.88 -15.00 22.88
N LEU A 663 -18.58 -14.20 23.90
CA LEU A 663 -19.33 -13.00 24.25
C LEU A 663 -18.40 -11.77 24.21
N PRO A 664 -18.52 -10.92 23.18
CA PRO A 664 -17.99 -9.57 23.20
C PRO A 664 -18.94 -8.66 24.00
N ALA A 665 -18.43 -8.01 25.04
CA ALA A 665 -19.19 -7.05 25.83
C ALA A 665 -18.41 -5.75 26.03
N ARG A 666 -19.11 -4.61 25.95
CA ARG A 666 -18.54 -3.28 26.22
C ARG A 666 -17.87 -3.25 27.59
N TYR A 667 -16.82 -2.46 27.73
CA TYR A 667 -15.94 -2.53 28.90
C TYR A 667 -16.67 -2.27 30.25
N GLN A 668 -17.68 -1.39 30.22
CA GLN A 668 -18.48 -0.99 31.38
C GLN A 668 -19.88 -1.63 31.43
N ASP A 669 -20.13 -2.73 30.70
CA ASP A 669 -21.45 -3.37 30.73
C ASP A 669 -21.70 -4.14 32.05
N SER A 670 -22.91 -4.06 32.59
CA SER A 670 -23.30 -4.75 33.83
C SER A 670 -23.36 -6.27 33.69
N ILE A 671 -23.25 -6.81 32.47
CA ILE A 671 -23.11 -8.25 32.26
C ILE A 671 -21.88 -8.82 32.98
N HIS A 672 -20.82 -8.02 33.15
CA HIS A 672 -19.59 -8.44 33.85
C HIS A 672 -19.81 -8.84 35.31
N ASP A 673 -20.80 -8.24 35.98
CA ASP A 673 -21.13 -8.56 37.39
C ASP A 673 -21.56 -10.02 37.55
N ASN A 674 -22.13 -10.59 36.49
CA ASN A 674 -22.59 -11.98 36.41
C ASN A 674 -21.48 -12.94 35.94
N LEU A 675 -20.38 -12.43 35.40
CA LEU A 675 -19.27 -13.20 34.79
C LEU A 675 -17.94 -13.02 35.53
N LYS A 676 -17.94 -12.40 36.72
CA LYS A 676 -16.73 -12.05 37.48
C LYS A 676 -15.76 -13.20 37.80
N TYR A 677 -16.20 -14.45 37.71
CA TYR A 677 -15.38 -15.64 37.94
C TYR A 677 -14.83 -16.26 36.65
N ILE A 678 -15.23 -15.74 35.50
CA ILE A 678 -14.81 -16.20 34.18
C ILE A 678 -13.71 -15.24 33.69
N PRO A 679 -12.51 -15.73 33.35
CA PRO A 679 -11.46 -14.90 32.78
C PRO A 679 -11.93 -14.21 31.50
N ALA A 680 -11.64 -12.92 31.38
CA ALA A 680 -11.89 -12.13 30.18
C ALA A 680 -10.56 -11.77 29.50
N SER A 681 -10.56 -11.74 28.17
CA SER A 681 -9.49 -11.13 27.38
C SER A 681 -9.96 -9.78 26.85
N MET A 682 -9.02 -8.84 26.68
CA MET A 682 -9.29 -7.63 25.91
C MET A 682 -9.11 -7.95 24.43
N THR A 683 -10.07 -7.56 23.61
CA THR A 683 -10.00 -7.69 22.15
C THR A 683 -10.46 -6.40 21.50
N ASP A 684 -9.92 -6.11 20.32
CA ASP A 684 -10.32 -4.93 19.56
C ASP A 684 -11.76 -5.05 19.10
N GLN A 685 -12.39 -3.90 18.85
CA GLN A 685 -13.58 -3.86 18.01
C GLN A 685 -13.22 -4.35 16.60
N TYR A 686 -14.13 -5.10 15.98
CA TYR A 686 -14.01 -5.48 14.57
C TYR A 686 -14.40 -4.30 13.67
N ALA A 687 -13.72 -3.16 13.79
CA ALA A 687 -13.97 -1.99 12.94
C ALA A 687 -12.76 -1.04 12.94
N SER A 688 -12.62 -0.27 11.86
CA SER A 688 -11.71 0.86 11.79
C SER A 688 -12.47 2.17 11.94
N PHE A 689 -11.99 3.08 12.78
CA PHE A 689 -12.62 4.38 13.04
C PHE A 689 -11.85 5.51 12.39
N LYS A 690 -12.59 6.48 11.85
CA LYS A 690 -12.06 7.77 11.43
C LYS A 690 -12.96 8.88 11.93
N VAL A 691 -12.44 9.76 12.76
CA VAL A 691 -13.17 11.00 13.08
C VAL A 691 -13.14 11.89 11.84
N VAL A 692 -14.31 12.12 11.25
CA VAL A 692 -14.49 12.90 10.03
C VAL A 692 -14.58 14.40 10.35
N ASN A 693 -15.12 14.75 11.52
CA ASN A 693 -15.26 16.13 11.98
C ASN A 693 -14.98 16.21 13.48
N TRP A 694 -13.75 16.55 13.87
CA TRP A 694 -13.33 16.59 15.27
C TRP A 694 -14.13 17.59 16.13
N PRO A 695 -14.35 18.85 15.70
CA PRO A 695 -15.17 19.78 16.47
C PRO A 695 -16.58 19.26 16.78
N LEU A 696 -17.22 18.62 15.78
CA LEU A 696 -18.55 18.02 15.98
C LEU A 696 -18.48 16.79 16.89
N PHE A 697 -17.53 15.88 16.64
CA PHE A 697 -17.32 14.68 17.44
C PHE A 697 -17.12 15.01 18.92
N ILE A 698 -16.25 15.98 19.21
CA ILE A 698 -15.98 16.45 20.58
C ILE A 698 -17.25 16.99 21.21
N LYS A 699 -18.00 17.82 20.49
CA LYS A 699 -19.27 18.40 20.98
C LYS A 699 -20.28 17.30 21.33
N GLU A 700 -20.42 16.30 20.46
CA GLU A 700 -21.35 15.17 20.61
C GLU A 700 -21.00 14.27 21.79
N ILE A 701 -19.71 13.98 21.98
CA ILE A 701 -19.22 13.06 23.02
C ILE A 701 -18.91 13.75 24.36
N TRP A 702 -18.90 15.09 24.39
CA TRP A 702 -18.57 15.88 25.57
C TRP A 702 -19.33 15.48 26.85
N PRO A 703 -20.65 15.19 26.82
CA PRO A 703 -21.38 14.77 28.03
C PRO A 703 -20.78 13.51 28.67
N LEU A 704 -20.36 12.54 27.85
CA LEU A 704 -19.76 11.29 28.31
C LEU A 704 -18.36 11.54 28.90
N VAL A 705 -17.51 12.26 28.16
CA VAL A 705 -16.13 12.55 28.60
C VAL A 705 -16.12 13.40 29.86
N LYS A 706 -17.00 14.40 29.98
CA LYS A 706 -17.08 15.26 31.17
C LYS A 706 -17.56 14.51 32.41
N LYS A 707 -18.44 13.52 32.25
CA LYS A 707 -18.87 12.62 33.32
C LYS A 707 -17.73 11.70 33.77
N GLN A 708 -16.91 11.23 32.82
CA GLN A 708 -15.77 10.37 33.09
C GLN A 708 -14.58 11.13 33.72
N CYS A 709 -14.29 12.35 33.26
CA CYS A 709 -13.23 13.21 33.79
C CYS A 709 -13.79 14.62 34.11
N PRO A 710 -14.37 14.84 35.31
CA PRO A 710 -14.90 16.14 35.71
C PRO A 710 -13.86 17.27 35.72
N ALA A 711 -12.58 16.94 35.88
CA ALA A 711 -11.47 17.90 35.86
C ALA A 711 -11.22 18.53 34.47
N LEU A 712 -11.65 17.86 33.39
CA LEU A 712 -11.46 18.34 32.02
C LEU A 712 -12.46 19.45 31.66
N GLN A 713 -12.01 20.70 31.53
CA GLN A 713 -12.86 21.87 31.24
C GLN A 713 -12.92 22.23 29.76
N SER A 714 -11.88 21.94 28.98
CA SER A 714 -11.86 22.16 27.53
C SER A 714 -11.13 21.04 26.81
N TRP A 715 -11.62 20.68 25.62
CA TRP A 715 -10.97 19.77 24.69
C TRP A 715 -11.14 20.27 23.26
N THR A 716 -10.02 20.37 22.54
CA THR A 716 -10.00 20.67 21.11
C THR A 716 -8.91 19.85 20.42
N VAL A 717 -9.04 19.65 19.11
CA VAL A 717 -8.04 19.02 18.26
C VAL A 717 -7.74 19.96 17.10
N ALA A 718 -6.45 20.18 16.82
CA ALA A 718 -6.00 20.83 15.60
C ALA A 718 -5.55 19.77 14.59
N GLU A 719 -6.25 19.68 13.47
CA GLU A 719 -6.00 18.73 12.39
C GLU A 719 -4.89 19.24 11.45
N THR A 720 -3.65 19.18 11.91
CA THR A 720 -2.46 19.38 11.06
C THR A 720 -1.83 18.03 10.72
N THR A 721 -0.75 18.01 9.94
CA THR A 721 0.03 16.78 9.68
C THR A 721 0.42 16.06 10.98
N PHE A 722 0.64 16.82 12.05
CA PHE A 722 0.91 16.35 13.41
C PHE A 722 -0.24 16.78 14.32
N PRO A 723 -1.31 15.98 14.41
CA PRO A 723 -2.52 16.41 15.08
C PRO A 723 -2.21 16.76 16.53
N THR A 724 -2.72 17.91 16.96
CA THR A 724 -2.44 18.42 18.31
C THR A 724 -3.71 18.33 19.14
N ILE A 725 -3.67 17.53 20.20
CA ILE A 725 -4.72 17.53 21.21
C ILE A 725 -4.45 18.65 22.21
N MET A 726 -5.49 19.39 22.59
CA MET A 726 -5.41 20.41 23.62
C MET A 726 -6.46 20.16 24.69
N LEU A 727 -6.02 19.94 25.94
CA LEU A 727 -6.86 19.76 27.12
C LEU A 727 -6.52 20.84 28.15
N ASN A 728 -7.50 21.62 28.62
CA ASN A 728 -7.27 22.68 29.62
C ASN A 728 -6.11 23.63 29.28
N ASN A 729 -5.96 23.99 28.00
CA ASN A 729 -4.86 24.80 27.44
C ASN A 729 -3.46 24.14 27.43
N MET A 730 -3.35 22.86 27.79
CA MET A 730 -2.13 22.07 27.60
C MET A 730 -2.19 21.35 26.26
N ALA A 731 -1.17 21.54 25.43
CA ALA A 731 -1.11 20.97 24.09
C ALA A 731 -0.13 19.78 24.03
N TRP A 732 -0.48 18.78 23.24
CA TRP A 732 0.42 17.69 22.86
C TRP A 732 0.28 17.39 21.38
N ALA A 733 1.36 17.66 20.63
CA ALA A 733 1.48 17.30 19.23
C ALA A 733 1.78 15.81 19.11
N MET A 734 0.99 15.11 18.32
CA MET A 734 1.10 13.67 18.06
C MET A 734 1.83 13.40 16.75
N GLN A 735 2.35 12.19 16.62
CA GLN A 735 3.09 11.72 15.45
C GLN A 735 2.23 11.65 14.20
N ASP A 736 0.99 11.20 14.37
CA ASP A 736 0.01 11.06 13.28
C ASP A 736 -1.41 10.98 13.85
N ILE A 737 -2.40 10.95 12.96
CA ILE A 737 -3.81 10.79 13.31
C ILE A 737 -4.12 9.43 13.95
N HIS A 738 -3.32 8.41 13.66
CA HIS A 738 -3.52 7.07 14.18
C HIS A 738 -3.19 6.99 15.68
N GLN A 739 -2.17 7.72 16.14
CA GLN A 739 -1.87 7.90 17.55
C GLN A 739 -3.04 8.59 18.26
N LEU A 740 -3.66 9.60 17.65
CA LEU A 740 -4.81 10.28 18.23
C LEU A 740 -6.03 9.34 18.34
N HIS A 741 -6.32 8.58 17.29
CA HIS A 741 -7.39 7.57 17.35
C HIS A 741 -7.11 6.51 18.42
N ARG A 742 -5.88 5.99 18.52
CA ARG A 742 -5.49 5.01 19.56
C ARG A 742 -5.60 5.59 20.97
N LEU A 743 -5.31 6.88 21.16
CA LEU A 743 -5.54 7.52 22.45
C LEU A 743 -7.03 7.55 22.79
N VAL A 744 -7.88 8.03 21.87
CA VAL A 744 -9.30 8.30 22.14
C VAL A 744 -10.12 7.02 22.26
N PHE A 745 -9.81 6.01 21.44
CA PHE A 745 -10.59 4.78 21.32
C PHE A 745 -9.82 3.51 21.70
N GLY A 746 -8.48 3.54 21.67
CA GLY A 746 -7.61 2.37 21.93
C GLY A 746 -7.41 2.06 23.43
N PRO A 747 -6.62 1.04 23.79
CA PRO A 747 -6.56 0.55 25.15
C PRO A 747 -5.55 1.37 25.94
N LYS A 748 -5.73 1.42 27.27
CA LYS A 748 -4.79 2.11 28.15
C LYS A 748 -3.39 1.50 27.99
N GLY A 749 -2.40 2.35 27.69
CA GLY A 749 -0.98 1.97 27.58
C GLY A 749 -0.46 1.75 26.15
N GLU A 750 -1.30 1.76 25.12
CA GLU A 750 -0.82 1.67 23.72
C GLU A 750 -0.36 3.00 23.13
N ALA A 751 -0.92 4.12 23.60
CA ALA A 751 -0.44 5.43 23.20
C ALA A 751 0.89 5.75 23.89
N LYS A 752 1.85 6.32 23.13
CA LYS A 752 3.12 6.83 23.68
C LYS A 752 2.83 7.77 24.84
N ALA A 753 3.56 7.65 25.94
CA ALA A 753 3.39 8.52 27.09
C ALA A 753 3.55 10.01 26.70
N CYS A 754 2.60 10.83 27.14
CA CYS A 754 2.68 12.28 27.00
C CYS A 754 3.86 12.79 27.85
N PRO A 755 4.77 13.62 27.30
CA PRO A 755 5.89 14.17 28.07
C PRO A 755 5.46 15.06 29.25
N ASN A 756 4.24 15.59 29.23
CA ASN A 756 3.69 16.41 30.30
C ASN A 756 2.89 15.53 31.28
N PRO A 757 3.32 15.35 32.55
CA PRO A 757 2.65 14.47 33.51
C PRO A 757 1.23 14.89 33.90
N ASP A 758 0.94 16.20 33.95
CA ASP A 758 -0.40 16.69 34.29
C ASP A 758 -1.37 16.46 33.14
N LEU A 759 -0.92 16.67 31.91
CA LEU A 759 -1.68 16.32 30.72
C LEU A 759 -1.86 14.79 30.61
N GLN A 760 -0.82 13.99 30.89
CA GLN A 760 -0.92 12.53 30.92
C GLN A 760 -2.02 12.04 31.86
N ARG A 761 -2.11 12.60 33.08
CA ARG A 761 -3.15 12.24 34.04
C ARG A 761 -4.56 12.54 33.49
N LEU A 762 -4.76 13.72 32.91
CA LEU A 762 -6.05 14.08 32.29
C LEU A 762 -6.41 13.13 31.14
N LEU A 763 -5.42 12.77 30.30
CA LEU A 763 -5.61 11.85 29.19
C LEU A 763 -6.04 10.45 29.66
N GLU A 764 -5.37 9.91 30.68
CA GLU A 764 -5.68 8.59 31.26
C GLU A 764 -7.02 8.53 31.98
N GLU A 765 -7.50 9.66 32.51
CA GLU A 765 -8.83 9.77 33.10
C GLU A 765 -9.91 9.92 32.03
N ALA A 766 -9.69 10.80 31.04
CA ALA A 766 -10.66 11.11 30.00
C ALA A 766 -10.84 10.00 28.95
N PHE A 767 -9.80 9.19 28.72
CA PHE A 767 -9.77 8.20 27.63
C PHE A 767 -9.33 6.80 28.12
N PRO A 768 -9.67 5.73 27.37
CA PRO A 768 -10.52 5.72 26.17
C PRO A 768 -12.00 5.97 26.47
N ILE A 769 -12.74 6.29 25.41
CA ILE A 769 -14.19 6.44 25.43
C ILE A 769 -14.84 5.05 25.29
N ASP A 770 -15.77 4.71 26.19
CA ASP A 770 -16.58 3.50 26.04
C ASP A 770 -17.53 3.63 24.84
N PHE A 771 -17.67 2.58 24.05
CA PHE A 771 -18.32 2.64 22.74
C PHE A 771 -19.25 1.45 22.52
N VAL A 772 -20.24 1.59 21.63
CA VAL A 772 -21.10 0.45 21.23
C VAL A 772 -20.27 -0.68 20.63
N TRP A 773 -20.72 -1.92 20.80
CA TRP A 773 -20.17 -3.03 20.04
C TRP A 773 -20.53 -2.86 18.56
N THR A 774 -19.54 -2.66 17.70
CA THR A 774 -19.78 -2.34 16.29
C THR A 774 -20.20 -3.54 15.45
N ASN A 775 -19.73 -4.74 15.77
CA ASN A 775 -20.08 -5.97 15.07
C ASN A 775 -21.42 -6.55 15.56
N ASN A 776 -22.49 -5.76 15.47
CA ASN A 776 -23.88 -6.13 15.80
C ASN A 776 -24.78 -6.15 14.54
N LEU A 777 -26.11 -6.13 14.69
CA LEU A 777 -27.03 -6.11 13.53
C LEU A 777 -26.80 -4.94 12.55
N ASN A 778 -26.22 -3.81 12.99
CA ASN A 778 -25.91 -2.63 12.16
C ASN A 778 -24.51 -2.69 11.56
N TYR A 779 -23.79 -3.79 11.78
CA TYR A 779 -22.55 -4.06 11.09
C TYR A 779 -22.85 -4.44 9.64
N GLN A 780 -22.95 -3.41 8.80
CA GLN A 780 -23.30 -3.52 7.39
C GLN A 780 -22.13 -3.31 6.45
#